data_AF-A0A3R6ZV03-F1
#
_entry.id   AF-A0A3R6ZV03-F1
#
_cell.length_a   1.000
_cell.length_b   1.000
_cell.length_c   1.000
_cell.angle_alpha   90.00
_cell.angle_beta   90.00
_cell.angle_gamma   90.00
#
_symmetry.space_group_name_H-M   'P 1'
#
loop_
_entity.id
_entity.type
_entity.pdbx_description
1 polymer ?
#
loop_
_entity_poly.entity_id
_entity_poly.type
_entity_poly.pdbx_seq_one_letter_code
_entity_poly.pdbx_strand_id
1 'polypeptide(L)'
;MTPESECVIEATTLSSVEELVRQLRQVTSLSQGVTSDTSTKTYSVLKPSPQLPKDAQPEEKTPSIWSGFYNKTLRERMDVLSLMYPSAVPRRSSDTGDLQGSPQRAPRKSSLGQVPSLSLNADEIGHLPSRTANLMIENCIGVLGIPLGLGLNFIIDGTPYSVPMAVEEPSVVAAASSAAKLVASHGGFRTATSGNVMTSQIQLVDIKDIPAAMQAIHDHRKSLIEYANTHLCGNMARRGGGVVHIYPRLVQDPSTLDSTDGWYAAAADELRITASGSTPFIVVHIDANDFAIRDPYRAVTNNKGILNGIDAAAVATGQDWRAIEASAHCFASRTGRYTSLSQYRIEDGFLHGYLELPLSVGSKGGALQTHPGYASTHAILGRPTAQQLSGILVSVGLAQNFAAIRALAITGINQGHMALHARNIAVAAGAPNELVTELCAYMLARGSINVETAKAYLKAHAVYHDIIQSDAPQLEKKRQPSMLYVEINVPGLAKPVSVNLAFLSVRGDIPQTIVVSKLKTSSSQPTSMHAQLLGDKGYVQLERMFMFLATMRVVVGSDKERTNLELQNKLLLLSILINLVMYQLMKKDKKSCQAFANQLVVHGMDVKTATGSEHWTEAFFATQDDPVLSTGLPLLLALWQVFHYHIEQEVANPILQQALVAEQAALVDSIANWQSPQRSNDAAASFVEYMEKHAKRWQATMFLLVDCLALDNQSLTPARLDFVKQAGRYIEWQGTVAHDLARFERAYVDPEERNVCVWFKSHVYRDCTMDEASVAFTKLSKDNAAAQWSSLEHLNKTHEEKVVHLAALESVVKTIVLHYGDDASKSRKLSF
;
A
#
# COMPACT_ATOMS: atom_id res chain seq x y z
N MET A 1 -61.13 41.29 -24.37
CA MET A 1 -62.35 40.44 -24.31
C MET A 1 -61.89 39.01 -24.05
N THR A 2 -61.90 38.59 -22.77
CA THR A 2 -62.69 37.46 -22.19
C THR A 2 -62.82 36.13 -22.97
N PRO A 3 -63.07 34.98 -22.29
CA PRO A 3 -62.05 34.02 -21.81
C PRO A 3 -62.49 32.54 -21.99
N GLU A 4 -61.77 31.60 -21.35
CA GLU A 4 -62.21 30.32 -20.73
C GLU A 4 -63.24 29.38 -21.39
N SER A 5 -62.83 28.11 -21.52
CA SER A 5 -63.72 26.96 -21.24
C SER A 5 -62.91 25.73 -20.77
N GLU A 6 -63.21 25.29 -19.55
CA GLU A 6 -62.75 24.08 -18.89
C GLU A 6 -63.25 22.81 -19.60
N CYS A 7 -62.44 21.74 -19.59
CA CYS A 7 -62.90 20.39 -19.91
C CYS A 7 -62.71 19.50 -18.67
N VAL A 8 -63.84 19.20 -18.03
CA VAL A 8 -64.04 18.27 -16.93
C VAL A 8 -63.84 16.84 -17.45
N ILE A 9 -62.98 16.05 -16.79
CA ILE A 9 -62.99 14.59 -16.92
C ILE A 9 -63.65 14.01 -15.67
N GLU A 10 -64.79 13.37 -15.88
CA GLU A 10 -65.65 12.76 -14.88
C GLU A 10 -64.95 11.63 -14.11
N ALA A 11 -65.00 11.71 -12.78
CA ALA A 11 -64.69 10.62 -11.89
C ALA A 11 -65.87 9.63 -11.85
N THR A 12 -65.72 8.48 -12.50
CA THR A 12 -66.69 7.38 -12.40
C THR A 12 -66.11 6.21 -11.58
N THR A 13 -66.84 5.90 -10.50
CA THR A 13 -66.92 4.61 -9.77
C THR A 13 -65.90 4.28 -8.68
N LEU A 14 -66.02 4.97 -7.53
CA LEU A 14 -65.75 4.43 -6.19
C LEU A 14 -66.96 3.57 -5.75
N SER A 15 -66.92 2.26 -5.93
CA SER A 15 -67.99 1.33 -5.50
C SER A 15 -67.56 0.30 -4.45
N SER A 16 -66.41 0.47 -3.79
CA SER A 16 -65.86 -0.60 -2.92
C SER A 16 -65.71 -0.26 -1.44
N VAL A 17 -65.88 0.99 -0.99
CA VAL A 17 -65.74 1.34 0.44
C VAL A 17 -67.01 0.99 1.22
N GLU A 18 -68.18 1.27 0.67
CA GLU A 18 -69.46 0.92 1.31
C GLU A 18 -69.71 -0.60 1.31
N GLU A 19 -69.28 -1.31 0.26
CA GLU A 19 -69.39 -2.78 0.18
C GLU A 19 -68.45 -3.46 1.19
N LEU A 20 -67.25 -2.91 1.43
CA LEU A 20 -66.32 -3.37 2.46
C LEU A 20 -66.89 -3.15 3.87
N VAL A 21 -67.48 -1.98 4.13
CA VAL A 21 -68.16 -1.67 5.40
C VAL A 21 -69.39 -2.56 5.62
N ARG A 22 -70.11 -2.92 4.55
CA ARG A 22 -71.27 -3.83 4.58
C ARG A 22 -70.86 -5.28 4.84
N GLN A 23 -69.77 -5.76 4.23
CA GLN A 23 -69.22 -7.10 4.47
C GLN A 23 -68.67 -7.24 5.90
N LEU A 24 -68.00 -6.21 6.43
CA LEU A 24 -67.51 -6.18 7.81
C LEU A 24 -68.64 -6.27 8.86
N ARG A 25 -69.83 -5.70 8.56
CA ARG A 25 -71.01 -5.80 9.44
C ARG A 25 -71.71 -7.17 9.40
N GLN A 26 -71.57 -7.94 8.31
CA GLN A 26 -72.18 -9.27 8.20
C GLN A 26 -71.40 -10.36 8.93
N VAL A 27 -70.09 -10.19 9.14
CA VAL A 27 -69.24 -11.17 9.86
C VAL A 27 -69.43 -11.08 11.39
N THR A 28 -69.95 -9.96 11.91
CA THR A 28 -70.15 -9.69 13.34
C THR A 28 -71.28 -10.44 14.04
N SER A 29 -72.04 -11.31 13.36
CA SER A 29 -73.15 -12.07 14.00
C SER A 29 -72.75 -13.43 14.58
N LEU A 30 -71.47 -13.83 14.51
CA LEU A 30 -70.99 -15.13 14.99
C LEU A 30 -69.69 -15.00 15.80
N SER A 31 -69.78 -14.55 17.05
CA SER A 31 -68.88 -14.96 18.15
C SER A 31 -69.22 -14.22 19.44
N GLN A 32 -70.13 -14.78 20.23
CA GLN A 32 -70.20 -14.46 21.66
C GLN A 32 -69.13 -15.25 22.40
N GLY A 33 -68.34 -14.54 23.20
CA GLY A 33 -67.59 -15.08 24.33
C GLY A 33 -66.12 -15.36 24.08
N VAL A 34 -65.25 -14.35 24.26
CA VAL A 34 -63.87 -14.57 24.75
C VAL A 34 -63.45 -13.36 25.60
N THR A 35 -63.03 -13.67 26.82
CA THR A 35 -62.53 -12.78 27.89
C THR A 35 -61.27 -12.01 27.50
N SER A 36 -61.07 -10.87 28.17
CA SER A 36 -59.94 -9.95 28.03
C SER A 36 -58.60 -10.59 28.44
N ASP A 37 -57.83 -11.10 27.48
CA ASP A 37 -56.43 -11.45 27.69
C ASP A 37 -55.53 -10.27 27.28
N THR A 38 -54.96 -9.60 28.28
CA THR A 38 -53.79 -8.72 28.17
C THR A 38 -52.56 -9.58 27.86
N SER A 39 -52.49 -10.10 26.63
CA SER A 39 -51.35 -10.91 26.18
C SER A 39 -50.11 -10.04 25.93
N THR A 40 -49.30 -9.86 26.97
CA THR A 40 -47.87 -9.53 26.78
C THR A 40 -47.20 -10.78 26.20
N LYS A 41 -47.02 -10.82 24.88
CA LYS A 41 -46.16 -11.84 24.26
C LYS A 41 -44.72 -11.56 24.69
N THR A 42 -44.26 -12.30 25.70
CA THR A 42 -42.86 -12.36 26.11
C THR A 42 -42.10 -13.18 25.07
N TYR A 43 -41.15 -12.54 24.39
CA TYR A 43 -40.20 -13.25 23.52
C TYR A 43 -39.15 -13.93 24.40
N SER A 44 -38.62 -15.06 23.92
CA SER A 44 -37.52 -15.76 24.59
C SER A 44 -36.34 -14.82 24.86
N VAL A 45 -35.72 -14.97 26.04
CA VAL A 45 -34.52 -14.24 26.49
C VAL A 45 -33.54 -14.05 25.32
N LEU A 46 -33.08 -12.81 25.12
CA LEU A 46 -31.98 -12.48 24.21
C LEU A 46 -30.77 -13.31 24.63
N LYS A 47 -30.49 -14.39 23.89
CA LYS A 47 -29.27 -15.15 24.11
C LYS A 47 -28.12 -14.36 23.50
N PRO A 48 -27.10 -13.95 24.27
CA PRO A 48 -25.86 -13.50 23.65
C PRO A 48 -25.39 -14.59 22.67
N SER A 49 -24.88 -14.19 21.51
CA SER A 49 -24.24 -15.10 20.58
C SER A 49 -23.22 -15.98 21.35
N PRO A 50 -23.15 -17.30 21.06
CA PRO A 50 -22.33 -18.22 21.83
C PRO A 50 -20.89 -17.72 21.91
N GLN A 51 -20.40 -17.57 23.14
CA GLN A 51 -19.01 -17.20 23.41
C GLN A 51 -18.09 -18.27 22.80
N LEU A 52 -17.12 -17.84 22.00
CA LEU A 52 -15.97 -18.68 21.69
C LEU A 52 -15.23 -19.01 23.01
N PRO A 53 -14.75 -20.26 23.20
CA PRO A 53 -13.99 -20.66 24.37
C PRO A 53 -12.82 -19.70 24.65
N LYS A 54 -12.55 -19.44 25.93
CA LYS A 54 -11.50 -18.52 26.40
C LYS A 54 -10.06 -18.94 26.04
N ASP A 55 -9.85 -20.06 25.36
CA ASP A 55 -8.55 -20.65 25.08
C ASP A 55 -8.01 -20.38 23.66
N ALA A 56 -8.62 -19.48 22.89
CA ALA A 56 -8.10 -19.04 21.59
C ALA A 56 -7.37 -17.70 21.70
N GLN A 57 -6.26 -17.64 22.44
CA GLN A 57 -5.26 -16.59 22.20
C GLN A 57 -4.39 -17.03 21.01
N PRO A 58 -4.33 -16.28 19.89
CA PRO A 58 -3.34 -16.56 18.88
C PRO A 58 -1.97 -16.09 19.38
N GLU A 59 -1.12 -17.05 19.73
CA GLU A 59 0.32 -16.88 19.73
C GLU A 59 0.83 -16.58 18.30
N GLU A 60 1.93 -15.84 18.24
CA GLU A 60 2.77 -15.46 17.10
C GLU A 60 2.33 -14.33 16.13
N LYS A 61 3.23 -13.32 16.06
CA LYS A 61 3.20 -12.09 15.25
C LYS A 61 3.31 -12.38 13.75
N THR A 62 2.30 -12.97 13.14
CA THR A 62 2.09 -12.81 11.69
C THR A 62 1.47 -11.42 11.44
N PRO A 63 2.05 -10.57 10.57
CA PRO A 63 1.40 -9.32 10.23
C PRO A 63 0.06 -9.62 9.58
N SER A 64 -1.01 -9.00 10.09
CA SER A 64 -2.35 -9.07 9.50
C SER A 64 -2.27 -8.82 7.99
N ILE A 65 -3.04 -9.56 7.19
CA ILE A 65 -3.09 -9.36 5.74
C ILE A 65 -3.53 -7.94 5.35
N TRP A 66 -4.17 -7.25 6.29
CA TRP A 66 -4.59 -5.85 6.21
C TRP A 66 -3.49 -4.85 6.58
N SER A 67 -2.31 -5.31 6.96
CA SER A 67 -1.18 -4.46 7.33
C SER A 67 -0.73 -3.60 6.15
N GLY A 68 -0.59 -2.30 6.38
CA GLY A 68 -0.22 -1.34 5.35
C GLY A 68 -1.26 -1.14 4.25
N PHE A 69 -2.50 -1.66 4.39
CA PHE A 69 -3.55 -1.53 3.37
C PHE A 69 -3.80 -0.08 2.94
N TYR A 70 -3.67 0.88 3.87
CA TYR A 70 -3.82 2.31 3.59
C TYR A 70 -2.69 2.91 2.73
N ASN A 71 -1.49 2.32 2.72
CA ASN A 71 -0.34 2.73 1.90
C ASN A 71 -0.29 2.03 0.54
N LYS A 72 -1.01 0.92 0.38
CA LYS A 72 -1.09 0.17 -0.88
C LYS A 72 -1.78 0.99 -1.96
N THR A 73 -1.32 0.82 -3.20
CA THR A 73 -2.00 1.28 -4.42
C THR A 73 -3.36 0.61 -4.57
N LEU A 74 -4.25 1.17 -5.40
CA LEU A 74 -5.57 0.57 -5.64
C LEU A 74 -5.46 -0.86 -6.18
N ARG A 75 -4.51 -1.12 -7.09
CA ARG A 75 -4.27 -2.46 -7.65
C ARG A 75 -3.87 -3.46 -6.56
N GLU A 76 -2.89 -3.12 -5.72
CA GLU A 76 -2.47 -4.00 -4.63
C GLU A 76 -3.60 -4.26 -3.62
N ARG A 77 -4.46 -3.27 -3.34
CA ARG A 77 -5.65 -3.47 -2.50
C ARG A 77 -6.63 -4.46 -3.13
N MET A 78 -6.82 -4.38 -4.45
CA MET A 78 -7.67 -5.33 -5.18
C MET A 78 -7.07 -6.74 -5.20
N ASP A 79 -5.74 -6.88 -5.26
CA ASP A 79 -5.08 -8.19 -5.18
C ASP A 79 -5.29 -8.84 -3.80
N VAL A 80 -5.17 -8.04 -2.72
CA VAL A 80 -5.49 -8.50 -1.35
C VAL A 80 -6.97 -8.89 -1.23
N LEU A 81 -7.88 -8.10 -1.81
CA LEU A 81 -9.31 -8.42 -1.83
C LEU A 81 -9.61 -9.72 -2.58
N SER A 82 -8.96 -9.93 -3.72
CA SER A 82 -9.13 -11.15 -4.53
C SER A 82 -8.59 -12.40 -3.83
N LEU A 83 -7.57 -12.23 -2.99
CA LEU A 83 -7.04 -13.28 -2.11
C LEU A 83 -8.00 -13.61 -0.96
N MET A 84 -8.57 -12.59 -0.31
CA MET A 84 -9.43 -12.77 0.87
C MET A 84 -10.86 -13.18 0.52
N TYR A 85 -11.38 -12.69 -0.60
CA TYR A 85 -12.75 -12.90 -1.03
C TYR A 85 -12.80 -13.39 -2.48
N PRO A 86 -12.19 -14.54 -2.81
CA PRO A 86 -12.06 -15.01 -4.21
C PRO A 86 -13.41 -15.26 -4.89
N SER A 87 -14.46 -15.59 -4.13
CA SER A 87 -15.82 -15.74 -4.63
C SER A 87 -16.56 -14.41 -4.88
N ALA A 88 -16.08 -13.31 -4.30
CA ALA A 88 -16.66 -11.97 -4.45
C ALA A 88 -15.87 -11.10 -5.43
N VAL A 89 -14.55 -11.36 -5.54
CA VAL A 89 -13.59 -10.67 -6.39
C VAL A 89 -12.71 -11.72 -7.09
N PRO A 90 -13.15 -12.27 -8.23
CA PRO A 90 -12.36 -13.23 -9.00
C PRO A 90 -11.05 -12.61 -9.52
N ARG A 91 -9.97 -13.40 -9.55
CA ARG A 91 -8.70 -13.01 -10.18
C ARG A 91 -8.86 -12.88 -11.70
N ARG A 92 -8.15 -11.92 -12.30
CA ARG A 92 -8.10 -11.75 -13.76
C ARG A 92 -7.54 -13.01 -14.43
N SER A 93 -8.21 -13.48 -15.48
CA SER A 93 -7.86 -14.67 -16.27
C SER A 93 -6.64 -14.49 -17.19
N SER A 94 -5.90 -13.38 -17.09
CA SER A 94 -4.68 -13.15 -17.88
C SER A 94 -3.40 -13.75 -17.27
N ASP A 95 -3.47 -14.34 -16.07
CA ASP A 95 -2.30 -14.94 -15.38
C ASP A 95 -2.21 -16.48 -15.52
N THR A 96 -3.03 -17.09 -16.38
CA THR A 96 -2.92 -18.51 -16.74
C THR A 96 -2.47 -18.66 -18.19
N GLY A 97 -1.17 -18.51 -18.42
CA GLY A 97 -0.51 -18.91 -19.67
C GLY A 97 -0.16 -20.40 -19.64
N ASP A 98 -0.81 -21.16 -20.53
CA ASP A 98 -0.40 -22.44 -21.11
C ASP A 98 -0.32 -23.70 -20.24
N LEU A 99 -1.49 -24.32 -20.05
CA LEU A 99 -1.58 -25.79 -20.12
C LEU A 99 -2.73 -26.21 -21.06
N GLN A 100 -2.31 -26.70 -22.22
CA GLN A 100 -3.01 -27.59 -23.18
C GLN A 100 -4.24 -27.06 -23.94
N GLY A 101 -4.12 -27.14 -25.27
CA GLY A 101 -5.07 -26.60 -26.23
C GLY A 101 -6.34 -27.43 -26.45
N SER A 102 -7.35 -26.75 -26.99
CA SER A 102 -8.45 -27.24 -27.85
C SER A 102 -9.42 -26.08 -28.17
N PRO A 103 -10.17 -26.13 -29.30
CA PRO A 103 -10.56 -24.95 -30.05
C PRO A 103 -11.84 -24.25 -29.56
N GLN A 104 -11.93 -22.97 -29.96
CA GLN A 104 -13.06 -22.03 -29.91
C GLN A 104 -14.45 -22.65 -29.66
N ARG A 105 -15.16 -22.11 -28.66
CA ARG A 105 -16.63 -22.24 -28.57
C ARG A 105 -17.28 -20.86 -28.56
N ALA A 106 -18.13 -20.63 -29.56
CA ALA A 106 -18.99 -19.46 -29.72
C ALA A 106 -19.91 -19.24 -28.49
N PRO A 107 -20.35 -17.99 -28.21
CA PRO A 107 -21.22 -17.72 -27.08
C PRO A 107 -22.59 -18.37 -27.29
N ARG A 108 -22.96 -19.28 -26.38
CA ARG A 108 -24.30 -19.87 -26.32
C ARG A 108 -25.30 -18.80 -25.90
N LYS A 109 -26.30 -18.54 -26.76
CA LYS A 109 -27.59 -17.99 -26.34
C LYS A 109 -28.16 -18.91 -25.25
N SER A 110 -28.38 -18.40 -24.05
CA SER A 110 -29.19 -19.10 -23.05
C SER A 110 -30.48 -18.32 -22.80
N SER A 111 -31.55 -19.08 -22.88
CA SER A 111 -32.96 -18.74 -22.65
C SER A 111 -33.21 -18.27 -21.21
N LEU A 112 -34.27 -17.46 -21.07
CA LEU A 112 -34.83 -17.00 -19.79
C LEU A 112 -34.78 -18.08 -18.70
N GLY A 113 -34.23 -17.74 -17.53
CA GLY A 113 -34.52 -18.46 -16.28
C GLY A 113 -33.36 -18.84 -15.37
N GLN A 114 -32.09 -18.53 -15.68
CA GLN A 114 -30.98 -18.81 -14.76
C GLN A 114 -30.31 -17.51 -14.29
N VAL A 115 -30.20 -17.35 -12.97
CA VAL A 115 -29.47 -16.26 -12.30
C VAL A 115 -28.03 -16.27 -12.84
N PRO A 116 -27.52 -15.16 -13.41
CA PRO A 116 -26.16 -15.15 -13.94
C PRO A 116 -25.16 -15.39 -12.82
N SER A 117 -24.27 -16.37 -12.98
CA SER A 117 -23.02 -16.40 -12.24
C SER A 117 -22.19 -15.20 -12.71
N LEU A 118 -22.32 -14.08 -12.00
CA LEU A 118 -21.59 -12.84 -12.29
C LEU A 118 -20.11 -13.03 -11.95
N SER A 119 -19.30 -13.34 -12.96
CA SER A 119 -17.86 -13.10 -12.93
C SER A 119 -17.63 -11.59 -13.12
N LEU A 120 -17.51 -10.86 -12.03
CA LEU A 120 -17.15 -9.44 -12.06
C LEU A 120 -15.63 -9.30 -12.06
N ASN A 121 -15.08 -8.43 -12.91
CA ASN A 121 -13.66 -8.11 -12.86
C ASN A 121 -13.36 -7.18 -11.66
N ALA A 122 -12.13 -7.18 -11.16
CA ALA A 122 -11.71 -6.35 -10.03
C ALA A 122 -11.94 -4.83 -10.22
N ASP A 123 -12.11 -4.35 -11.46
CA ASP A 123 -12.42 -2.94 -11.77
C ASP A 123 -13.93 -2.61 -11.68
N GLU A 124 -14.80 -3.58 -11.41
CA GLU A 124 -16.27 -3.44 -11.49
C GLU A 124 -16.96 -3.40 -10.12
N ILE A 125 -16.22 -3.43 -9.00
CA ILE A 125 -16.81 -3.37 -7.66
C ILE A 125 -17.51 -2.02 -7.47
N GLY A 126 -18.83 -2.06 -7.27
CA GLY A 126 -19.66 -0.85 -7.15
C GLY A 126 -20.11 -0.24 -8.48
N HIS A 127 -19.81 -0.86 -9.63
CA HIS A 127 -20.27 -0.36 -10.93
C HIS A 127 -21.80 -0.54 -11.10
N LEU A 128 -22.46 0.53 -11.55
CA LEU A 128 -23.86 0.52 -11.99
C LEU A 128 -23.93 0.82 -13.50
N PRO A 129 -24.38 -0.12 -14.33
CA PRO A 129 -24.56 0.15 -15.75
C PRO A 129 -25.64 1.22 -15.98
N SER A 130 -25.40 2.18 -16.89
CA SER A 130 -26.32 3.29 -17.15
C SER A 130 -27.72 2.85 -17.57
N ARG A 131 -27.83 1.71 -18.28
CA ARG A 131 -29.13 1.11 -18.64
C ARG A 131 -29.92 0.70 -17.40
N THR A 132 -29.24 0.12 -16.41
CA THR A 132 -29.84 -0.28 -15.14
C THR A 132 -30.20 0.95 -14.31
N ALA A 133 -29.31 1.94 -14.25
CA ALA A 133 -29.57 3.22 -13.57
C ALA A 133 -30.84 3.92 -14.13
N ASN A 134 -31.02 3.93 -15.45
CA ASN A 134 -32.19 4.49 -16.11
C ASN A 134 -33.51 3.77 -15.79
N LEU A 135 -33.44 2.52 -15.31
CA LEU A 135 -34.62 1.78 -14.84
C LEU A 135 -34.85 1.93 -13.34
N MET A 136 -33.88 2.47 -12.59
CA MET A 136 -33.97 2.63 -11.14
C MET A 136 -34.61 3.95 -10.73
N ILE A 137 -34.47 5.01 -11.54
CA ILE A 137 -35.00 6.35 -11.27
C ILE A 137 -35.53 7.02 -12.56
N GLU A 138 -36.36 8.04 -12.40
CA GLU A 138 -36.83 8.90 -13.48
C GLU A 138 -35.75 9.92 -13.90
N ASN A 139 -35.83 10.42 -15.14
CA ASN A 139 -34.94 11.47 -15.67
C ASN A 139 -33.42 11.18 -15.53
N CYS A 140 -33.05 9.89 -15.61
CA CYS A 140 -31.66 9.46 -15.48
C CYS A 140 -30.81 9.91 -16.68
N ILE A 141 -29.80 10.74 -16.44
CA ILE A 141 -28.84 11.21 -17.46
C ILE A 141 -27.43 10.62 -17.28
N GLY A 142 -27.19 9.85 -16.20
CA GLY A 142 -25.88 9.29 -15.90
C GLY A 142 -25.81 8.66 -14.51
N VAL A 143 -24.60 8.24 -14.13
CA VAL A 143 -24.29 7.65 -12.82
C VAL A 143 -23.19 8.46 -12.16
N LEU A 144 -23.41 8.90 -10.92
CA LEU A 144 -22.42 9.56 -10.09
C LEU A 144 -21.77 8.53 -9.15
N GLY A 145 -20.47 8.31 -9.28
CA GLY A 145 -19.71 7.41 -8.41
C GLY A 145 -19.26 8.09 -7.12
N ILE A 146 -19.33 7.38 -5.99
CA ILE A 146 -18.78 7.80 -4.69
C ILE A 146 -17.61 6.85 -4.34
N PRO A 147 -16.51 7.34 -3.75
CA PRO A 147 -15.38 6.48 -3.37
C PRO A 147 -15.81 5.34 -2.45
N LEU A 148 -15.39 4.11 -2.78
CA LEU A 148 -15.64 2.91 -1.99
C LEU A 148 -14.35 2.47 -1.28
N GLY A 149 -14.41 2.37 0.06
CA GLY A 149 -13.34 1.88 0.92
C GLY A 149 -13.77 0.70 1.78
N LEU A 150 -12.85 0.24 2.64
CA LEU A 150 -13.09 -0.83 3.61
C LEU A 150 -12.76 -0.35 5.03
N GLY A 151 -13.75 -0.40 5.91
CA GLY A 151 -13.59 -0.39 7.35
C GLY A 151 -13.01 -1.71 7.82
N LEU A 152 -11.78 -1.70 8.34
CA LEU A 152 -11.03 -2.89 8.71
C LEU A 152 -11.01 -3.10 10.23
N ASN A 153 -10.69 -4.32 10.65
CA ASN A 153 -10.48 -4.72 12.06
C ASN A 153 -11.76 -4.77 12.92
N PHE A 154 -12.95 -4.82 12.33
CA PHE A 154 -14.19 -4.99 13.09
C PHE A 154 -14.29 -6.44 13.58
N ILE A 155 -14.44 -6.61 14.89
CA ILE A 155 -14.86 -7.87 15.52
C ILE A 155 -16.21 -7.58 16.16
N ILE A 156 -17.27 -8.23 15.69
CA ILE A 156 -18.66 -7.97 16.12
C ILE A 156 -19.27 -9.31 16.51
N ASP A 157 -19.70 -9.42 17.77
CA ASP A 157 -20.22 -10.66 18.36
C ASP A 157 -19.28 -11.86 18.14
N GLY A 158 -17.96 -11.60 18.25
CA GLY A 158 -16.90 -12.59 18.04
C GLY A 158 -16.56 -12.88 16.58
N THR A 159 -17.28 -12.31 15.62
CA THR A 159 -17.06 -12.53 14.18
C THR A 159 -16.27 -11.37 13.56
N PRO A 160 -15.16 -11.64 12.83
CA PRO A 160 -14.42 -10.58 12.14
C PRO A 160 -15.12 -10.15 10.85
N TYR A 161 -15.17 -8.84 10.60
CA TYR A 161 -15.77 -8.24 9.41
C TYR A 161 -14.79 -7.26 8.72
N SER A 162 -14.77 -7.29 7.38
CA SER A 162 -14.32 -6.16 6.56
C SER A 162 -15.56 -5.43 6.06
N VAL A 163 -15.75 -4.17 6.47
CA VAL A 163 -16.99 -3.43 6.22
C VAL A 163 -16.83 -2.51 5.01
N PRO A 164 -17.53 -2.74 3.88
CA PRO A 164 -17.56 -1.79 2.78
C PRO A 164 -18.15 -0.44 3.22
N MET A 165 -17.51 0.66 2.83
CA MET A 165 -17.92 2.03 3.20
C MET A 165 -17.79 2.95 1.99
N ALA A 166 -18.89 3.54 1.52
CA ALA A 166 -18.94 4.45 0.37
C ALA A 166 -19.17 5.88 0.84
N VAL A 167 -18.15 6.73 0.75
CA VAL A 167 -18.17 8.10 1.30
C VAL A 167 -17.11 8.96 0.62
N GLU A 168 -17.44 10.23 0.38
CA GLU A 168 -16.53 11.24 -0.17
C GLU A 168 -15.71 11.96 0.90
N GLU A 169 -16.20 11.99 2.13
CA GLU A 169 -15.56 12.70 3.24
C GLU A 169 -14.21 12.04 3.64
N PRO A 170 -13.11 12.80 3.63
CA PRO A 170 -11.81 12.36 4.10
C PRO A 170 -11.84 11.78 5.52
N SER A 171 -10.97 10.80 5.77
CA SER A 171 -10.67 10.24 7.09
C SER A 171 -11.79 9.38 7.70
N VAL A 172 -13.02 9.39 7.16
CA VAL A 172 -14.15 8.61 7.70
C VAL A 172 -13.81 7.12 7.81
N VAL A 173 -13.34 6.50 6.73
CA VAL A 173 -12.99 5.06 6.69
C VAL A 173 -11.76 4.75 7.56
N ALA A 174 -10.79 5.67 7.60
CA ALA A 174 -9.56 5.51 8.38
C ALA A 174 -9.82 5.59 9.89
N ALA A 175 -10.67 6.53 10.31
CA ALA A 175 -11.10 6.71 11.69
C ALA A 175 -11.83 5.46 12.20
N ALA A 176 -12.82 4.98 11.44
CA ALA A 176 -13.56 3.76 11.75
C ALA A 176 -12.63 2.54 11.90
N SER A 177 -11.70 2.35 10.94
CA SER A 177 -10.75 1.23 10.97
C SER A 177 -9.77 1.27 12.15
N SER A 178 -9.34 2.48 12.53
CA SER A 178 -8.42 2.71 13.65
C SER A 178 -9.11 2.48 14.99
N ALA A 179 -10.34 2.99 15.15
CA ALA A 179 -11.18 2.74 16.32
C ALA A 179 -11.49 1.24 16.47
N ALA A 180 -11.93 0.58 15.39
CA ALA A 180 -12.23 -0.85 15.41
C ALA A 180 -11.01 -1.68 15.83
N LYS A 181 -9.80 -1.32 15.37
CA LYS A 181 -8.56 -2.00 15.79
C LYS A 181 -8.31 -1.91 17.29
N LEU A 182 -8.57 -0.76 17.92
CA LEU A 182 -8.39 -0.58 19.37
C LEU A 182 -9.47 -1.31 20.18
N VAL A 183 -10.71 -1.31 19.69
CA VAL A 183 -11.82 -2.03 20.33
C VAL A 183 -11.61 -3.55 20.20
N ALA A 184 -11.09 -4.01 19.06
CA ALA A 184 -10.78 -5.42 18.82
C ALA A 184 -9.75 -5.98 19.82
N SER A 185 -8.75 -5.19 20.24
CA SER A 185 -7.77 -5.64 21.25
C SER A 185 -8.39 -5.86 22.65
N HIS A 186 -9.65 -5.46 22.85
CA HIS A 186 -10.40 -5.61 24.10
C HIS A 186 -11.67 -6.45 23.92
N GLY A 187 -11.75 -7.26 22.86
CA GLY A 187 -12.84 -8.23 22.64
C GLY A 187 -13.93 -7.81 21.65
N GLY A 188 -13.79 -6.64 21.01
CA GLY A 188 -14.69 -6.22 19.92
C GLY A 188 -16.02 -5.62 20.39
N PHE A 189 -16.93 -5.45 19.44
CA PHE A 189 -18.27 -4.92 19.63
C PHE A 189 -19.24 -6.04 19.99
N ARG A 190 -20.26 -5.69 20.79
CA ARG A 190 -21.37 -6.58 21.15
C ARG A 190 -22.67 -5.93 20.73
N THR A 191 -23.55 -6.68 20.08
CA THR A 191 -24.79 -6.15 19.53
C THR A 191 -26.02 -6.92 20.00
N ALA A 192 -27.15 -6.24 20.02
CA ALA A 192 -28.47 -6.81 20.27
C ALA A 192 -29.50 -6.08 19.40
N THR A 193 -30.57 -6.78 19.00
CA THR A 193 -31.63 -6.20 18.17
C THR A 193 -33.01 -6.62 18.69
N SER A 194 -33.95 -5.69 18.63
CA SER A 194 -35.38 -5.91 18.87
C SER A 194 -36.08 -6.63 17.70
N GLY A 195 -35.37 -6.88 16.60
CA GLY A 195 -35.89 -7.43 15.35
C GLY A 195 -36.33 -6.35 14.34
N ASN A 196 -36.91 -6.79 13.23
CA ASN A 196 -37.33 -5.90 12.14
C ASN A 196 -38.84 -5.61 12.24
N VAL A 197 -39.25 -4.83 13.23
CA VAL A 197 -40.63 -4.35 13.34
C VAL A 197 -40.72 -2.93 12.78
N MET A 198 -41.53 -2.76 11.75
CA MET A 198 -41.79 -1.47 11.11
C MET A 198 -43.14 -0.92 11.56
N THR A 199 -43.23 0.39 11.75
CA THR A 199 -44.49 1.07 12.05
C THR A 199 -45.08 1.64 10.76
N SER A 200 -46.37 1.37 10.53
CA SER A 200 -47.18 2.03 9.49
C SER A 200 -48.31 2.79 10.17
N GLN A 201 -48.65 3.97 9.64
CA GLN A 201 -49.67 4.85 10.22
C GLN A 201 -50.81 5.07 9.21
N ILE A 202 -52.05 5.01 9.70
CA ILE A 202 -53.26 5.38 8.96
C ILE A 202 -53.89 6.55 9.69
N GLN A 203 -53.97 7.70 9.03
CA GLN A 203 -54.62 8.88 9.60
C GLN A 203 -56.11 8.85 9.29
N LEU A 204 -56.92 8.89 10.35
CA LEU A 204 -58.37 9.06 10.26
C LEU A 204 -58.71 10.53 10.54
N VAL A 205 -59.44 11.16 9.63
CA VAL A 205 -59.89 12.56 9.73
C VAL A 205 -61.41 12.63 9.86
N ASP A 206 -61.93 13.76 10.32
CA ASP A 206 -63.37 14.06 10.44
C ASP A 206 -64.18 13.06 11.29
N ILE A 207 -63.56 12.50 12.32
CA ILE A 207 -64.20 11.59 13.26
C ILE A 207 -64.96 12.39 14.32
N LYS A 208 -66.29 12.27 14.34
CA LYS A 208 -67.18 12.96 15.31
C LYS A 208 -66.96 12.52 16.76
N ASP A 209 -66.76 11.21 16.98
CA ASP A 209 -66.54 10.62 18.31
C ASP A 209 -65.23 9.81 18.29
N ILE A 210 -64.15 10.50 18.63
CA ILE A 210 -62.80 9.93 18.65
C ILE A 210 -62.69 8.79 19.68
N PRO A 211 -63.14 8.94 20.94
CA PRO A 211 -63.12 7.84 21.91
C PRO A 211 -63.83 6.58 21.42
N ALA A 212 -65.02 6.69 20.84
CA ALA A 212 -65.75 5.54 20.32
C ALA A 212 -65.02 4.87 19.15
N ALA A 213 -64.41 5.65 18.25
CA ALA A 213 -63.62 5.12 17.14
C ALA A 213 -62.35 4.39 17.62
N MET A 214 -61.64 4.95 18.61
CA MET A 214 -60.48 4.29 19.22
C MET A 214 -60.87 2.97 19.88
N GLN A 215 -61.98 2.95 20.64
CA GLN A 215 -62.50 1.73 21.27
C GLN A 215 -62.87 0.68 20.21
N ALA A 216 -63.55 1.06 19.14
CA ALA A 216 -63.92 0.15 18.07
C ALA A 216 -62.70 -0.50 17.40
N ILE A 217 -61.61 0.26 17.16
CA ILE A 217 -60.34 -0.27 16.64
C ILE A 217 -59.73 -1.27 17.63
N HIS A 218 -59.75 -0.94 18.92
CA HIS A 218 -59.23 -1.81 19.97
C HIS A 218 -60.00 -3.14 20.02
N ASP A 219 -61.33 -3.09 19.99
CA ASP A 219 -62.21 -4.27 20.08
C ASP A 219 -62.06 -5.19 18.86
N HIS A 220 -61.82 -4.61 17.67
CA HIS A 220 -61.67 -5.35 16.42
C HIS A 220 -60.20 -5.60 16.02
N ARG A 221 -59.23 -5.32 16.90
CA ARG A 221 -57.79 -5.46 16.59
C ARG A 221 -57.43 -6.82 16.00
N LYS A 222 -57.93 -7.92 16.58
CA LYS A 222 -57.60 -9.29 16.14
C LYS A 222 -58.08 -9.55 14.71
N SER A 223 -59.32 -9.19 14.39
CA SER A 223 -59.87 -9.37 13.05
C SER A 223 -59.19 -8.45 12.03
N LEU A 224 -58.81 -7.23 12.42
CA LEU A 224 -58.03 -6.32 11.57
C LEU A 224 -56.63 -6.89 11.25
N ILE A 225 -55.94 -7.45 12.25
CA ILE A 225 -54.64 -8.11 12.05
C ILE A 225 -54.79 -9.33 11.13
N GLU A 226 -55.79 -10.17 11.36
CA GLU A 226 -56.07 -11.35 10.53
C GLU A 226 -56.39 -10.97 9.08
N TYR A 227 -57.25 -9.96 8.89
CA TYR A 227 -57.60 -9.43 7.58
C TYR A 227 -56.36 -8.90 6.86
N ALA A 228 -55.53 -8.09 7.55
CA ALA A 228 -54.31 -7.54 6.97
C ALA A 228 -53.30 -8.64 6.59
N ASN A 229 -53.12 -9.64 7.45
CA ASN A 229 -52.22 -10.77 7.20
C ASN A 229 -52.73 -11.71 6.09
N THR A 230 -54.04 -11.78 5.87
CA THR A 230 -54.62 -12.65 4.85
C THR A 230 -54.71 -11.96 3.50
N HIS A 231 -55.25 -10.74 3.46
CA HIS A 231 -55.65 -10.08 2.22
C HIS A 231 -54.66 -9.01 1.74
N LEU A 232 -53.92 -8.36 2.65
CA LEU A 232 -53.00 -7.27 2.28
C LEU A 232 -51.55 -7.74 2.18
N CYS A 233 -51.08 -8.57 3.12
CA CYS A 233 -49.69 -8.98 3.19
C CYS A 233 -49.47 -10.51 3.30
N GLY A 234 -50.34 -11.31 2.70
CA GLY A 234 -50.31 -12.78 2.77
C GLY A 234 -48.99 -13.44 2.35
N ASN A 235 -48.24 -12.86 1.41
CA ASN A 235 -46.90 -13.34 1.05
C ASN A 235 -45.88 -13.15 2.19
N MET A 236 -45.99 -12.07 2.96
CA MET A 236 -45.12 -11.77 4.10
C MET A 236 -45.49 -12.63 5.32
N ALA A 237 -46.78 -12.81 5.58
CA ALA A 237 -47.29 -13.68 6.64
C ALA A 237 -46.83 -15.14 6.46
N ARG A 238 -46.92 -15.67 5.23
CA ARG A 238 -46.42 -17.03 4.91
C ARG A 238 -44.92 -17.24 5.16
N ARG A 239 -44.13 -16.18 5.18
CA ARG A 239 -42.68 -16.23 5.43
C ARG A 239 -42.33 -15.98 6.91
N GLY A 240 -43.33 -15.96 7.80
CA GLY A 240 -43.15 -15.73 9.24
C GLY A 240 -43.13 -14.25 9.66
N GLY A 241 -43.45 -13.32 8.73
CA GLY A 241 -43.66 -11.90 9.03
C GLY A 241 -45.15 -11.57 9.19
N GLY A 242 -45.54 -10.34 8.85
CA GLY A 242 -46.93 -9.89 8.90
C GLY A 242 -47.15 -8.71 9.85
N VAL A 243 -48.39 -8.24 9.92
CA VAL A 243 -48.84 -7.31 10.95
C VAL A 243 -48.86 -8.04 12.29
N VAL A 244 -48.13 -7.49 13.26
CA VAL A 244 -47.98 -8.06 14.61
C VAL A 244 -48.83 -7.34 15.66
N HIS A 245 -49.14 -6.06 15.43
CA HIS A 245 -49.93 -5.24 16.35
C HIS A 245 -50.60 -4.07 15.62
N ILE A 246 -51.74 -3.60 16.13
CA ILE A 246 -52.45 -2.38 15.68
C ILE A 246 -52.95 -1.67 16.94
N TYR A 247 -52.66 -0.38 17.09
CA TYR A 247 -53.15 0.42 18.21
C TYR A 247 -53.53 1.83 17.73
N PRO A 248 -54.62 2.42 18.25
CA PRO A 248 -54.99 3.79 17.94
C PRO A 248 -54.23 4.78 18.85
N ARG A 249 -53.88 5.96 18.30
CA ARG A 249 -53.27 7.06 19.06
C ARG A 249 -53.93 8.37 18.65
N LEU A 250 -54.32 9.18 19.64
CA LEU A 250 -54.79 10.53 19.39
C LEU A 250 -53.58 11.46 19.21
N VAL A 251 -53.56 12.22 18.12
CA VAL A 251 -52.57 13.27 17.86
C VAL A 251 -53.28 14.61 17.99
N GLN A 252 -52.90 15.38 19.00
CA GLN A 252 -53.49 16.70 19.27
C GLN A 252 -52.63 17.82 18.68
N ASP A 253 -53.23 18.99 18.49
CA ASP A 253 -52.52 20.18 18.04
C ASP A 253 -51.52 20.64 19.13
N PRO A 254 -50.24 20.88 18.80
CA PRO A 254 -49.24 21.41 19.72
C PRO A 254 -49.67 22.67 20.47
N SER A 255 -50.52 23.51 19.87
CA SER A 255 -51.04 24.74 20.48
C SER A 255 -52.02 24.50 21.64
N THR A 256 -52.48 23.26 21.81
CA THR A 256 -53.43 22.84 22.86
C THR A 256 -52.78 22.06 24.00
N LEU A 257 -51.47 21.83 23.94
CA LEU A 257 -50.68 21.10 24.95
C LEU A 257 -50.02 22.10 25.92
N ASP A 258 -50.12 21.85 27.23
CA ASP A 258 -49.35 22.58 28.23
C ASP A 258 -47.85 22.30 28.05
N SER A 259 -47.00 23.33 28.23
CA SER A 259 -45.55 23.31 27.93
C SER A 259 -44.70 22.22 28.62
N THR A 260 -45.30 21.42 29.50
CA THR A 260 -44.69 20.30 30.22
C THR A 260 -44.95 18.93 29.59
N ASP A 261 -45.92 18.81 28.69
CA ASP A 261 -46.22 17.55 28.01
C ASP A 261 -45.37 17.43 26.73
N GLY A 262 -44.53 16.41 26.68
CA GLY A 262 -43.68 16.15 25.52
C GLY A 262 -44.50 16.03 24.23
N TRP A 263 -43.88 16.32 23.08
CA TRP A 263 -44.52 16.30 21.76
C TRP A 263 -45.11 14.93 21.35
N TYR A 264 -44.79 13.86 22.08
CA TYR A 264 -45.24 12.49 21.84
C TYR A 264 -46.06 11.95 23.02
N ALA A 265 -47.37 11.78 22.82
CA ALA A 265 -48.24 11.05 23.73
C ALA A 265 -48.33 9.56 23.33
N ALA A 266 -47.66 8.68 24.07
CA ALA A 266 -47.71 7.24 23.84
C ALA A 266 -49.11 6.67 24.10
N ALA A 267 -49.56 5.70 23.29
CA ALA A 267 -50.79 4.98 23.59
C ALA A 267 -50.56 4.02 24.77
N ALA A 268 -51.59 3.80 25.60
CA ALA A 268 -51.47 2.96 26.81
C ALA A 268 -51.07 1.50 26.48
N ASP A 269 -51.44 1.03 25.29
CA ASP A 269 -51.19 -0.31 24.75
C ASP A 269 -50.17 -0.30 23.60
N GLU A 270 -49.40 0.78 23.45
CA GLU A 270 -48.36 0.87 22.43
C GLU A 270 -47.36 -0.30 22.54
N LEU A 271 -46.99 -0.88 21.39
CA LEU A 271 -46.05 -2.00 21.34
C LEU A 271 -44.66 -1.54 21.80
N ARG A 272 -44.29 -1.90 23.03
CA ARG A 272 -42.95 -1.67 23.57
C ARG A 272 -42.07 -2.88 23.36
N ILE A 273 -41.10 -2.77 22.46
CA ILE A 273 -40.08 -3.80 22.27
C ILE A 273 -38.87 -3.42 23.12
N THR A 274 -38.64 -4.16 24.21
CA THR A 274 -37.54 -3.91 25.14
C THR A 274 -36.40 -4.89 24.88
N ALA A 275 -35.17 -4.39 24.78
CA ALA A 275 -33.98 -5.22 24.94
C ALA A 275 -33.83 -5.54 26.44
N SER A 276 -33.68 -6.81 26.80
CA SER A 276 -33.64 -7.23 28.21
C SER A 276 -32.44 -6.65 28.96
N GLY A 277 -32.69 -5.90 30.05
CA GLY A 277 -31.68 -5.59 31.06
C GLY A 277 -31.69 -4.15 31.58
N SER A 278 -32.71 -3.75 32.34
CA SER A 278 -32.69 -2.51 33.12
C SER A 278 -31.91 -2.73 34.43
N THR A 279 -30.67 -2.29 34.48
CA THR A 279 -29.92 -2.16 35.75
C THR A 279 -29.84 -0.66 36.06
N PRO A 280 -30.12 -0.17 37.28
CA PRO A 280 -29.87 1.23 37.62
C PRO A 280 -28.36 1.46 37.79
N PHE A 281 -27.83 2.57 37.27
CA PHE A 281 -26.41 2.92 37.36
C PHE A 281 -26.17 4.39 37.71
N ILE A 282 -25.03 4.64 38.35
CA ILE A 282 -24.52 5.93 38.80
C ILE A 282 -23.55 6.47 37.74
N VAL A 283 -23.62 7.78 37.48
CA VAL A 283 -22.89 8.49 36.40
C VAL A 283 -21.51 8.95 36.87
N VAL A 284 -20.46 8.69 36.10
CA VAL A 284 -19.11 9.27 36.26
C VAL A 284 -18.58 9.78 34.91
N HIS A 285 -18.05 11.00 34.91
CA HIS A 285 -17.98 11.95 33.80
C HIS A 285 -16.83 11.75 32.77
N ILE A 286 -17.12 12.08 31.50
CA ILE A 286 -16.15 12.39 30.43
C ILE A 286 -16.62 13.67 29.72
N ASP A 287 -15.85 14.76 29.80
CA ASP A 287 -16.28 16.12 29.47
C ASP A 287 -16.86 16.32 28.06
N ALA A 288 -16.39 15.58 27.04
CA ALA A 288 -16.83 15.76 25.65
C ALA A 288 -18.20 15.14 25.32
N ASN A 289 -18.58 14.02 25.97
CA ASN A 289 -19.89 13.38 25.78
C ASN A 289 -20.96 14.08 26.63
N ASP A 290 -20.62 14.49 27.85
CA ASP A 290 -21.49 15.32 28.68
C ASP A 290 -21.85 16.64 28.00
N PHE A 291 -20.90 17.25 27.29
CA PHE A 291 -21.16 18.45 26.49
C PHE A 291 -22.18 18.17 25.37
N ALA A 292 -22.06 17.05 24.65
CA ALA A 292 -23.02 16.65 23.62
C ALA A 292 -24.40 16.29 24.18
N ILE A 293 -24.48 15.76 25.40
CA ILE A 293 -25.77 15.43 26.04
C ILE A 293 -26.51 16.72 26.46
N ARG A 294 -25.76 17.72 26.94
CA ARG A 294 -26.30 18.96 27.53
C ARG A 294 -26.49 20.10 26.53
N ASP A 295 -25.89 20.05 25.35
CA ASP A 295 -25.98 21.08 24.32
C ASP A 295 -26.41 20.50 22.96
N PRO A 296 -27.61 20.86 22.44
CA PRO A 296 -28.08 20.45 21.12
C PRO A 296 -27.10 20.79 19.99
N TYR A 297 -26.38 21.91 20.04
CA TYR A 297 -25.42 22.28 19.00
C TYR A 297 -24.30 21.24 18.91
N ARG A 298 -23.77 20.84 20.08
CA ARG A 298 -22.77 19.79 20.16
C ARG A 298 -23.34 18.41 19.83
N ALA A 299 -24.56 18.11 20.27
CA ALA A 299 -25.27 16.88 19.96
C ALA A 299 -25.38 16.64 18.44
N VAL A 300 -25.68 17.71 17.67
CA VAL A 300 -25.79 17.63 16.21
C VAL A 300 -24.45 17.19 15.61
N THR A 301 -23.34 17.82 16.00
CA THR A 301 -22.01 17.44 15.51
C THR A 301 -21.62 16.03 15.94
N ASN A 302 -21.96 15.63 17.17
CA ASN A 302 -21.69 14.30 17.69
C ASN A 302 -22.44 13.21 16.89
N ASN A 303 -23.73 13.44 16.63
CA ASN A 303 -24.59 12.51 15.91
C ASN A 303 -24.22 12.46 14.42
N LYS A 304 -23.87 13.60 13.80
CA LYS A 304 -23.29 13.63 12.45
C LYS A 304 -22.04 12.74 12.36
N GLY A 305 -21.19 12.75 13.38
CA GLY A 305 -20.03 11.87 13.47
C GLY A 305 -20.38 10.38 13.50
N ILE A 306 -21.46 9.99 14.20
CA ILE A 306 -21.99 8.61 14.18
C ILE A 306 -22.45 8.26 12.76
N LEU A 307 -23.27 9.14 12.17
CA LEU A 307 -23.94 8.92 10.89
C LEU A 307 -22.96 8.89 9.71
N ASN A 308 -21.85 9.64 9.77
CA ASN A 308 -20.75 9.49 8.80
C ASN A 308 -20.30 8.04 8.59
N GLY A 309 -20.24 7.25 9.67
CA GLY A 309 -19.87 5.84 9.60
C GLY A 309 -21.04 4.98 9.11
N ILE A 310 -22.22 5.19 9.67
CA ILE A 310 -23.43 4.41 9.37
C ILE A 310 -23.82 4.59 7.90
N ASP A 311 -23.93 5.82 7.43
CA ASP A 311 -24.34 6.15 6.07
C ASP A 311 -23.34 5.64 5.05
N ALA A 312 -22.04 5.74 5.34
CA ALA A 312 -21.02 5.18 4.47
C ALA A 312 -21.21 3.67 4.27
N ALA A 313 -21.47 2.92 5.35
CA ALA A 313 -21.72 1.49 5.26
C ALA A 313 -23.11 1.18 4.67
N ALA A 314 -24.12 2.01 4.94
CA ALA A 314 -25.47 1.90 4.41
C ALA A 314 -25.50 2.07 2.88
N VAL A 315 -24.85 3.12 2.36
CA VAL A 315 -24.70 3.37 0.92
C VAL A 315 -23.98 2.21 0.25
N ALA A 316 -22.86 1.75 0.81
CA ALA A 316 -22.08 0.63 0.24
C ALA A 316 -22.85 -0.69 0.21
N THR A 317 -23.90 -0.83 1.03
CA THR A 317 -24.73 -2.03 1.13
C THR A 317 -26.14 -1.84 0.55
N GLY A 318 -26.38 -0.73 -0.14
CA GLY A 318 -27.63 -0.46 -0.87
C GLY A 318 -28.83 -0.14 0.02
N GLN A 319 -28.61 0.38 1.22
CA GLN A 319 -29.66 0.79 2.14
C GLN A 319 -30.10 2.24 1.88
N ASP A 320 -31.34 2.57 2.27
CA ASP A 320 -31.82 3.95 2.24
C ASP A 320 -31.28 4.72 3.46
N TRP A 321 -30.21 5.48 3.25
CA TRP A 321 -29.61 6.27 4.33
C TRP A 321 -30.52 7.40 4.82
N ARG A 322 -31.47 7.91 4.01
CA ARG A 322 -32.39 8.97 4.44
C ARG A 322 -33.37 8.44 5.49
N ALA A 323 -33.84 7.21 5.30
CA ALA A 323 -34.69 6.55 6.29
C ALA A 323 -33.96 6.33 7.61
N ILE A 324 -32.68 5.93 7.54
CA ILE A 324 -31.81 5.76 8.71
C ILE A 324 -31.61 7.11 9.43
N GLU A 325 -31.15 8.13 8.71
CA GLU A 325 -30.93 9.50 9.21
C GLU A 325 -32.17 10.09 9.91
N ALA A 326 -33.33 10.05 9.24
CA ALA A 326 -34.57 10.57 9.78
C ALA A 326 -34.96 9.88 11.10
N SER A 327 -34.81 8.55 11.15
CA SER A 327 -35.12 7.77 12.35
C SER A 327 -34.11 8.03 13.48
N ALA A 328 -32.83 8.15 13.18
CA ALA A 328 -31.77 8.44 14.14
C ALA A 328 -31.96 9.83 14.77
N HIS A 329 -32.18 10.86 13.95
CA HIS A 329 -32.40 12.22 14.43
C HIS A 329 -33.72 12.38 15.21
N CYS A 330 -34.79 11.69 14.82
CA CYS A 330 -36.03 11.63 15.60
C CYS A 330 -35.82 10.92 16.94
N PHE A 331 -35.07 9.81 16.96
CA PHE A 331 -34.76 9.08 18.18
C PHE A 331 -33.88 9.90 19.15
N ALA A 332 -33.00 10.74 18.61
CA ALA A 332 -32.17 11.67 19.39
C ALA A 332 -32.98 12.74 20.13
N SER A 333 -34.24 13.02 19.74
CA SER A 333 -35.13 13.99 20.38
C SER A 333 -36.29 13.36 21.15
N ARG A 334 -36.29 12.03 21.34
CA ARG A 334 -37.39 11.28 21.99
C ARG A 334 -37.69 11.69 23.43
N THR A 335 -36.73 12.31 24.12
CA THR A 335 -36.89 12.78 25.50
C THR A 335 -37.38 14.23 25.59
N GLY A 336 -37.83 14.81 24.46
CA GLY A 336 -38.26 16.21 24.37
C GLY A 336 -37.12 17.20 24.10
N ARG A 337 -35.86 16.75 24.15
CA ARG A 337 -34.68 17.55 23.78
C ARG A 337 -33.74 16.74 22.91
N TYR A 338 -33.26 17.35 21.83
CA TYR A 338 -32.26 16.74 20.97
C TYR A 338 -30.93 16.54 21.71
N THR A 339 -30.45 15.29 21.78
CA THR A 339 -29.27 14.90 22.56
C THR A 339 -28.38 13.88 21.83
N SER A 340 -27.27 13.46 22.46
CA SER A 340 -26.36 12.45 21.92
C SER A 340 -27.05 11.09 21.77
N LEU A 341 -26.82 10.41 20.65
CA LEU A 341 -27.27 9.03 20.43
C LEU A 341 -26.37 8.01 21.15
N SER A 342 -25.12 8.38 21.43
CA SER A 342 -24.14 7.55 22.13
C SER A 342 -23.95 7.97 23.58
N GLN A 343 -23.56 7.00 24.41
CA GLN A 343 -23.23 7.21 25.82
C GLN A 343 -21.87 6.56 26.12
N TYR A 344 -21.05 7.23 26.92
CA TYR A 344 -19.79 6.69 27.40
C TYR A 344 -19.74 6.72 28.92
N ARG A 345 -19.14 5.69 29.49
CA ARG A 345 -18.92 5.55 30.94
C ARG A 345 -17.60 4.87 31.22
N ILE A 346 -17.01 5.15 32.38
CA ILE A 346 -15.83 4.45 32.87
C ILE A 346 -16.30 3.46 33.93
N GLU A 347 -16.08 2.17 33.69
CA GLU A 347 -16.36 1.09 34.64
C GLU A 347 -15.16 0.14 34.69
N ASP A 348 -14.75 -0.24 35.90
CA ASP A 348 -13.59 -1.10 36.17
C ASP A 348 -12.27 -0.63 35.51
N GLY A 349 -12.10 0.69 35.38
CA GLY A 349 -10.93 1.29 34.72
C GLY A 349 -10.95 1.22 33.19
N PHE A 350 -12.03 0.72 32.59
CA PHE A 350 -12.23 0.67 31.14
C PHE A 350 -13.30 1.65 30.68
N LEU A 351 -13.13 2.19 29.48
CA LEU A 351 -14.12 3.02 28.80
C LEU A 351 -15.15 2.12 28.08
N HIS A 352 -16.41 2.25 28.44
CA HIS A 352 -17.52 1.56 27.80
C HIS A 352 -18.33 2.55 26.97
N GLY A 353 -18.55 2.24 25.70
CA GLY A 353 -19.40 3.01 24.79
C GLY A 353 -20.69 2.24 24.46
N TYR A 354 -21.81 2.95 24.42
CA TYR A 354 -23.13 2.42 24.09
C TYR A 354 -23.77 3.29 22.99
N LEU A 355 -24.44 2.65 22.04
CA LEU A 355 -25.19 3.33 20.97
C LEU A 355 -26.46 2.52 20.67
N GLU A 356 -27.60 3.21 20.67
CA GLU A 356 -28.90 2.64 20.35
C GLU A 356 -29.58 3.48 19.26
N LEU A 357 -30.03 2.81 18.20
CA LEU A 357 -30.60 3.45 17.02
C LEU A 357 -31.72 2.59 16.43
N PRO A 358 -32.85 3.19 16.01
CA PRO A 358 -33.77 2.54 15.10
C PRO A 358 -33.07 2.33 13.76
N LEU A 359 -33.02 1.10 13.26
CA LEU A 359 -32.42 0.77 11.96
C LEU A 359 -33.35 -0.12 11.15
N SER A 360 -33.90 0.47 10.09
CA SER A 360 -34.79 -0.20 9.14
C SER A 360 -34.00 -0.62 7.90
N VAL A 361 -33.29 -1.73 8.00
CA VAL A 361 -32.42 -2.24 6.92
C VAL A 361 -32.92 -3.54 6.32
N GLY A 362 -32.61 -3.76 5.05
CA GLY A 362 -33.00 -4.93 4.27
C GLY A 362 -31.80 -5.70 3.73
N SER A 363 -31.84 -7.03 3.85
CA SER A 363 -30.87 -7.92 3.18
C SER A 363 -31.39 -8.47 1.84
N LYS A 364 -32.62 -8.13 1.45
CA LYS A 364 -33.28 -8.53 0.19
C LYS A 364 -34.24 -7.44 -0.28
N GLY A 365 -34.39 -7.30 -1.60
CA GLY A 365 -35.32 -6.34 -2.23
C GLY A 365 -34.72 -4.96 -2.51
N GLY A 366 -35.45 -4.13 -3.24
CA GLY A 366 -35.02 -2.78 -3.64
C GLY A 366 -33.77 -2.79 -4.53
N ALA A 367 -32.89 -1.81 -4.33
CA ALA A 367 -31.67 -1.64 -5.11
C ALA A 367 -30.68 -2.81 -4.98
N LEU A 368 -30.79 -3.63 -3.92
CA LEU A 368 -29.91 -4.78 -3.68
C LEU A 368 -30.03 -5.89 -4.73
N GLN A 369 -31.17 -5.99 -5.43
CA GLN A 369 -31.37 -6.98 -6.50
C GLN A 369 -31.11 -6.42 -7.90
N THR A 370 -31.16 -5.09 -8.06
CA THR A 370 -31.02 -4.43 -9.35
C THR A 370 -29.59 -3.94 -9.59
N HIS A 371 -28.88 -3.48 -8.56
CA HIS A 371 -27.51 -3.00 -8.68
C HIS A 371 -26.50 -4.14 -8.47
N PRO A 372 -25.73 -4.54 -9.51
CA PRO A 372 -24.83 -5.71 -9.42
C PRO A 372 -23.70 -5.51 -8.41
N GLY A 373 -23.20 -4.27 -8.25
CA GLY A 373 -22.17 -3.95 -7.26
C GLY A 373 -22.50 -4.30 -5.80
N TYR A 374 -23.78 -4.30 -5.37
CA TYR A 374 -24.12 -4.65 -3.99
C TYR A 374 -23.96 -6.14 -3.69
N ALA A 375 -23.97 -7.01 -4.71
CA ALA A 375 -23.71 -8.43 -4.50
C ALA A 375 -22.28 -8.67 -3.99
N SER A 376 -21.31 -7.91 -4.50
CA SER A 376 -19.90 -8.00 -4.08
C SER A 376 -19.71 -7.44 -2.67
N THR A 377 -20.29 -6.28 -2.35
CA THR A 377 -20.15 -5.69 -1.00
C THR A 377 -20.83 -6.54 0.07
N HIS A 378 -22.00 -7.12 -0.22
CA HIS A 378 -22.62 -8.10 0.66
C HIS A 378 -21.82 -9.39 0.78
N ALA A 379 -21.17 -9.84 -0.28
CA ALA A 379 -20.30 -11.02 -0.21
C ALA A 379 -19.05 -10.76 0.65
N ILE A 380 -18.45 -9.57 0.58
CA ILE A 380 -17.36 -9.14 1.47
C ILE A 380 -17.82 -9.14 2.94
N LEU A 381 -19.07 -8.74 3.21
CA LEU A 381 -19.67 -8.80 4.55
C LEU A 381 -20.11 -10.21 5.01
N GLY A 382 -19.94 -11.25 4.19
CA GLY A 382 -20.39 -12.60 4.53
C GLY A 382 -21.90 -12.82 4.38
N ARG A 383 -22.59 -12.01 3.56
CA ARG A 383 -24.03 -12.05 3.27
C ARG A 383 -24.90 -12.01 4.54
N PRO A 384 -24.82 -10.91 5.32
CA PRO A 384 -25.51 -10.81 6.60
C PRO A 384 -27.04 -10.83 6.44
N THR A 385 -27.73 -11.38 7.44
CA THR A 385 -29.17 -11.13 7.62
C THR A 385 -29.41 -9.65 7.94
N ALA A 386 -30.64 -9.16 7.80
CA ALA A 386 -30.95 -7.76 8.13
C ALA A 386 -30.62 -7.40 9.59
N GLN A 387 -30.78 -8.36 10.52
CA GLN A 387 -30.41 -8.22 11.93
C GLN A 387 -28.89 -8.12 12.12
N GLN A 388 -28.12 -8.94 11.41
CA GLN A 388 -26.65 -8.85 11.45
C GLN A 388 -26.17 -7.54 10.80
N LEU A 389 -26.80 -7.13 9.70
CA LEU A 389 -26.48 -5.87 9.04
C LEU A 389 -26.74 -4.66 9.94
N SER A 390 -27.85 -4.64 10.69
CA SER A 390 -28.10 -3.56 11.66
C SER A 390 -27.04 -3.54 12.76
N GLY A 391 -26.66 -4.71 13.31
CA GLY A 391 -25.56 -4.82 14.27
C GLY A 391 -24.22 -4.30 13.72
N ILE A 392 -23.91 -4.59 12.46
CA ILE A 392 -22.73 -4.07 11.76
C ILE A 392 -22.79 -2.54 11.67
N LEU A 393 -23.90 -1.98 11.19
CA LEU A 393 -24.05 -0.52 11.04
C LEU A 393 -23.93 0.22 12.38
N VAL A 394 -24.62 -0.23 13.43
CA VAL A 394 -24.49 0.38 14.77
C VAL A 394 -23.05 0.31 15.28
N SER A 395 -22.36 -0.82 15.08
CA SER A 395 -20.96 -0.97 15.49
C SER A 395 -20.03 0.00 14.75
N VAL A 396 -20.26 0.22 13.45
CA VAL A 396 -19.52 1.22 12.66
C VAL A 396 -19.80 2.62 13.19
N GLY A 397 -21.05 2.96 13.48
CA GLY A 397 -21.43 4.25 14.05
C GLY A 397 -20.77 4.51 15.40
N LEU A 398 -20.74 3.51 16.29
CA LEU A 398 -20.09 3.62 17.60
C LEU A 398 -18.57 3.75 17.46
N ALA A 399 -17.94 2.96 16.56
CA ALA A 399 -16.51 3.08 16.27
C ALA A 399 -16.16 4.49 15.77
N GLN A 400 -16.99 5.04 14.89
CA GLN A 400 -16.76 6.35 14.31
C GLN A 400 -16.89 7.47 15.33
N ASN A 401 -17.90 7.37 16.19
CA ASN A 401 -18.08 8.31 17.28
C ASN A 401 -16.95 8.25 18.31
N PHE A 402 -16.47 7.04 18.64
CA PHE A 402 -15.32 6.87 19.51
C PHE A 402 -14.05 7.50 18.91
N ALA A 403 -13.81 7.30 17.60
CA ALA A 403 -12.70 7.94 16.90
C ALA A 403 -12.78 9.47 16.98
N ALA A 404 -13.96 10.04 16.76
CA ALA A 404 -14.19 11.49 16.81
C ALA A 404 -13.98 12.06 18.22
N ILE A 405 -14.54 11.43 19.26
CA ILE A 405 -14.35 11.84 20.65
C ILE A 405 -12.88 11.76 21.06
N ARG A 406 -12.20 10.66 20.71
CA ARG A 406 -10.78 10.46 20.98
C ARG A 406 -9.90 11.52 20.31
N ALA A 407 -10.20 11.87 19.05
CA ALA A 407 -9.47 12.91 18.32
C ALA A 407 -9.65 14.30 18.95
N LEU A 408 -10.82 14.58 19.53
CA LEU A 408 -11.08 15.83 20.23
C LEU A 408 -10.41 15.90 21.61
N ALA A 409 -10.24 14.75 22.27
CA ALA A 409 -9.72 14.67 23.64
C ALA A 409 -8.18 14.62 23.74
N ILE A 410 -7.48 14.01 22.77
CA ILE A 410 -6.04 13.71 22.91
C ILE A 410 -5.14 14.76 22.23
N THR A 411 -5.37 15.04 20.95
CA THR A 411 -4.56 15.95 20.13
C THR A 411 -5.35 16.26 18.87
N GLY A 412 -5.48 17.55 18.51
CA GLY A 412 -6.30 18.02 17.40
C GLY A 412 -6.09 17.27 16.08
N ILE A 413 -7.16 17.23 15.29
CA ILE A 413 -7.45 16.54 14.00
C ILE A 413 -6.31 16.58 12.93
N ASN A 414 -5.22 17.29 13.18
CA ASN A 414 -4.36 17.90 12.18
C ASN A 414 -3.46 16.93 11.38
N GLN A 415 -2.85 15.89 11.95
CA GLN A 415 -1.83 15.14 11.18
C GLN A 415 -2.42 14.21 10.09
N GLY A 416 -3.46 13.43 10.38
CA GLY A 416 -4.07 12.53 9.40
C GLY A 416 -5.01 13.23 8.41
N HIS A 417 -5.74 14.23 8.88
CA HIS A 417 -6.69 15.01 8.06
C HIS A 417 -5.97 15.88 7.02
N MET A 418 -4.83 16.50 7.38
CA MET A 418 -4.08 17.36 6.45
C MET A 418 -3.51 16.60 5.26
N ALA A 419 -3.05 15.35 5.46
CA ALA A 419 -2.53 14.55 4.36
C ALA A 419 -3.60 14.19 3.32
N LEU A 420 -4.82 13.88 3.76
CA LEU A 420 -5.92 13.53 2.87
C LEU A 420 -6.60 14.78 2.28
N HIS A 421 -6.68 15.88 3.05
CA HIS A 421 -7.12 17.18 2.55
C HIS A 421 -6.20 17.72 1.45
N ALA A 422 -4.88 17.61 1.65
CA ALA A 422 -3.88 17.93 0.62
C ALA A 422 -4.10 17.11 -0.65
N ARG A 423 -4.43 15.82 -0.51
CA ARG A 423 -4.73 14.94 -1.65
C ARG A 423 -5.96 15.37 -2.43
N ASN A 424 -7.02 15.77 -1.75
CA ASN A 424 -8.22 16.27 -2.42
C ASN A 424 -7.97 17.60 -3.13
N ILE A 425 -7.20 18.50 -2.52
CA ILE A 425 -6.82 19.78 -3.14
C ILE A 425 -5.94 19.56 -4.37
N ALA A 426 -5.01 18.59 -4.32
CA ALA A 426 -4.20 18.19 -5.48
C ALA A 426 -5.07 17.73 -6.66
N VAL A 427 -6.02 16.83 -6.40
CA VAL A 427 -6.95 16.33 -7.44
C VAL A 427 -7.85 17.44 -7.96
N ALA A 428 -8.41 18.28 -7.09
CA ALA A 428 -9.27 19.41 -7.47
C ALA A 428 -8.52 20.48 -8.29
N ALA A 429 -7.20 20.63 -8.07
CA ALA A 429 -6.35 21.49 -8.88
C ALA A 429 -6.06 20.91 -10.28
N GLY A 430 -6.51 19.68 -10.58
CA GLY A 430 -6.29 18.99 -11.85
C GLY A 430 -4.97 18.22 -11.91
N ALA A 431 -4.40 17.85 -10.76
CA ALA A 431 -3.14 17.09 -10.75
C ALA A 431 -3.33 15.69 -11.37
N PRO A 432 -2.46 15.27 -12.31
CA PRO A 432 -2.37 13.88 -12.74
C PRO A 432 -2.11 12.94 -11.55
N ASN A 433 -2.69 11.74 -11.57
CA ASN A 433 -2.59 10.77 -10.47
C ASN A 433 -1.15 10.51 -9.98
N GLU A 434 -0.19 10.56 -10.90
CA GLU A 434 1.24 10.36 -10.64
C GLU A 434 1.85 11.49 -9.79
N LEU A 435 1.39 12.73 -10.01
CA LEU A 435 1.88 13.92 -9.32
C LEU A 435 1.15 14.20 -8.00
N VAL A 436 0.02 13.52 -7.74
CA VAL A 436 -0.79 13.76 -6.54
C VAL A 436 0.01 13.57 -5.26
N THR A 437 0.82 12.50 -5.16
CA THR A 437 1.59 12.20 -3.94
C THR A 437 2.68 13.23 -3.68
N GLU A 438 3.41 13.63 -4.72
CA GLU A 438 4.46 14.64 -4.66
C GLU A 438 3.88 16.02 -4.33
N LEU A 439 2.80 16.41 -5.00
CA LEU A 439 2.10 17.65 -4.76
C LEU A 439 1.53 17.74 -3.33
N CYS A 440 1.04 16.62 -2.78
CA CYS A 440 0.64 16.54 -1.37
C CYS A 440 1.82 16.83 -0.44
N ALA A 441 2.96 16.18 -0.67
CA ALA A 441 4.16 16.37 0.13
C ALA A 441 4.64 17.83 0.05
N TYR A 442 4.61 18.43 -1.13
CA TYR A 442 4.93 19.84 -1.35
C TYR A 442 4.01 20.77 -0.55
N MET A 443 2.69 20.59 -0.64
CA MET A 443 1.73 21.43 0.09
C MET A 443 1.85 21.28 1.62
N LEU A 444 2.10 20.06 2.09
CA LEU A 444 2.33 19.77 3.51
C LEU A 444 3.63 20.41 4.01
N ALA A 445 4.74 20.24 3.28
CA ALA A 445 6.04 20.81 3.63
C ALA A 445 6.02 22.34 3.63
N ARG A 446 5.25 22.95 2.71
CA ARG A 446 5.06 24.41 2.63
C ARG A 446 4.08 24.95 3.67
N GLY A 447 3.31 24.08 4.34
CA GLY A 447 2.24 24.48 5.26
C GLY A 447 1.08 25.22 4.58
N SER A 448 0.94 25.13 3.26
CA SER A 448 -0.05 25.87 2.46
C SER A 448 -0.85 24.91 1.59
N ILE A 449 -1.99 24.44 2.12
CA ILE A 449 -2.86 23.45 1.48
C ILE A 449 -4.05 24.18 0.84
N ASN A 450 -3.87 24.73 -0.36
CA ASN A 450 -4.93 25.38 -1.12
C ASN A 450 -4.73 25.21 -2.64
N VAL A 451 -5.82 25.43 -3.40
CA VAL A 451 -5.85 25.22 -4.85
C VAL A 451 -4.85 26.13 -5.58
N GLU A 452 -4.58 27.33 -5.08
CA GLU A 452 -3.59 28.24 -5.67
C GLU A 452 -2.17 27.70 -5.53
N THR A 453 -1.80 27.16 -4.37
CA THR A 453 -0.52 26.52 -4.13
C THR A 453 -0.36 25.30 -5.02
N ALA A 454 -1.42 24.50 -5.15
CA ALA A 454 -1.45 23.35 -6.05
C ALA A 454 -1.31 23.73 -7.52
N LYS A 455 -2.05 24.76 -7.98
CA LYS A 455 -1.94 25.28 -9.35
C LYS A 455 -0.60 25.94 -9.62
N ALA A 456 -0.01 26.62 -8.65
CA ALA A 456 1.32 27.19 -8.76
C ALA A 456 2.38 26.10 -8.91
N TYR A 457 2.26 25.02 -8.14
CA TYR A 457 3.10 23.84 -8.28
C TYR A 457 2.91 23.18 -9.65
N LEU A 458 1.67 22.91 -10.06
CA LEU A 458 1.37 22.31 -11.37
C LEU A 458 1.82 23.21 -12.53
N LYS A 459 1.73 24.53 -12.39
CA LYS A 459 2.23 25.50 -13.39
C LYS A 459 3.75 25.54 -13.41
N ALA A 460 4.42 25.50 -12.25
CA ALA A 460 5.86 25.42 -12.18
C ALA A 460 6.36 24.09 -12.75
N HIS A 461 5.67 22.99 -12.46
CA HIS A 461 5.94 21.67 -13.01
C HIS A 461 5.68 21.61 -14.52
N ALA A 462 4.61 22.24 -15.01
CA ALA A 462 4.31 22.35 -16.43
C ALA A 462 5.32 23.25 -17.15
N VAL A 463 5.71 24.39 -16.57
CA VAL A 463 6.75 25.28 -17.14
C VAL A 463 8.12 24.60 -17.11
N TYR A 464 8.45 23.86 -16.04
CA TYR A 464 9.67 23.06 -15.98
C TYR A 464 9.66 21.97 -17.06
N HIS A 465 8.52 21.31 -17.26
CA HIS A 465 8.32 20.33 -18.31
C HIS A 465 8.35 20.96 -19.72
N ASP A 466 7.75 22.14 -19.91
CA ASP A 466 7.72 22.90 -21.17
C ASP A 466 9.10 23.47 -21.51
N ILE A 467 9.88 23.92 -20.53
CA ILE A 467 11.28 24.33 -20.70
C ILE A 467 12.15 23.12 -21.05
N ILE A 468 11.84 21.94 -20.49
CA ILE A 468 12.50 20.69 -20.87
C ILE A 468 12.04 20.22 -22.26
N GLN A 469 10.80 20.49 -22.67
CA GLN A 469 10.26 20.10 -23.98
C GLN A 469 10.55 21.10 -25.11
N SER A 470 10.76 22.38 -24.81
CA SER A 470 11.09 23.41 -25.81
C SER A 470 12.47 23.22 -26.44
N ASP A 471 13.30 22.37 -25.85
CA ASP A 471 14.60 21.97 -26.35
C ASP A 471 14.65 20.53 -26.94
N ALA A 472 13.52 19.88 -27.29
CA ALA A 472 13.55 18.52 -27.86
C ALA A 472 12.62 18.26 -29.08
N PRO A 473 13.02 17.39 -30.05
CA PRO A 473 12.37 17.22 -31.36
C PRO A 473 11.12 16.31 -31.35
N GLN A 474 10.40 16.29 -32.49
CA GLN A 474 9.11 15.62 -32.76
C GLN A 474 8.90 14.23 -32.10
N LEU A 475 7.68 14.00 -31.58
CA LEU A 475 7.20 12.77 -30.94
C LEU A 475 7.44 11.50 -31.79
N GLU A 476 8.53 10.80 -31.48
CA GLU A 476 8.73 9.40 -31.86
C GLU A 476 7.75 8.48 -31.09
N LYS A 477 7.38 7.36 -31.71
CA LYS A 477 6.65 6.26 -31.05
C LYS A 477 7.28 5.97 -29.68
N LYS A 478 6.47 5.97 -28.61
CA LYS A 478 6.94 5.64 -27.25
C LYS A 478 7.63 4.26 -27.25
N ARG A 479 8.96 4.26 -27.22
CA ARG A 479 9.79 3.06 -27.14
C ARG A 479 9.54 2.39 -25.79
N GLN A 480 9.30 1.08 -25.78
CA GLN A 480 9.13 0.33 -24.52
C GLN A 480 10.47 0.24 -23.79
N PRO A 481 10.51 0.45 -22.46
CA PRO A 481 11.76 0.41 -21.70
C PRO A 481 12.28 -1.02 -21.57
N SER A 482 13.60 -1.16 -21.67
CA SER A 482 14.34 -2.34 -21.23
C SER A 482 14.40 -2.39 -19.69
N MET A 483 14.54 -3.59 -19.13
CA MET A 483 14.50 -3.86 -17.70
C MET A 483 15.72 -4.66 -17.25
N LEU A 484 16.38 -4.24 -16.17
CA LEU A 484 17.33 -5.04 -15.40
C LEU A 484 16.72 -5.35 -14.03
N TYR A 485 16.65 -6.62 -13.66
CA TYR A 485 16.28 -7.08 -12.34
C TYR A 485 17.37 -7.99 -11.78
N VAL A 486 17.97 -7.59 -10.66
CA VAL A 486 18.95 -8.38 -9.91
C VAL A 486 18.44 -8.55 -8.50
N GLU A 487 18.45 -9.77 -7.98
CA GLU A 487 18.09 -10.09 -6.60
C GLU A 487 19.19 -10.98 -6.02
N ILE A 488 19.73 -10.66 -4.83
CA ILE A 488 20.74 -11.46 -4.13
C ILE A 488 20.31 -11.66 -2.67
N ASN A 489 20.39 -12.91 -2.19
CA ASN A 489 20.13 -13.21 -0.79
C ASN A 489 21.38 -12.92 0.04
N VAL A 490 21.25 -12.16 1.13
CA VAL A 490 22.37 -11.82 2.02
C VAL A 490 22.09 -12.35 3.42
N PRO A 491 23.02 -13.07 4.08
CA PRO A 491 22.80 -13.61 5.41
C PRO A 491 22.72 -12.47 6.42
N GLY A 492 21.69 -12.48 7.27
CA GLY A 492 21.45 -11.44 8.26
C GLY A 492 20.54 -10.30 7.80
N LEU A 493 20.07 -10.30 6.54
CA LEU A 493 18.97 -9.44 6.10
C LEU A 493 17.65 -10.23 6.03
N ALA A 494 16.55 -9.61 6.45
CA ALA A 494 15.21 -10.22 6.42
C ALA A 494 14.64 -10.37 5.00
N LYS A 495 15.18 -9.62 4.03
CA LYS A 495 14.78 -9.61 2.61
C LYS A 495 16.03 -9.64 1.73
N PRO A 496 15.94 -10.20 0.51
CA PRO A 496 17.03 -10.10 -0.46
C PRO A 496 17.27 -8.65 -0.88
N VAL A 497 18.51 -8.35 -1.26
CA VAL A 497 18.90 -7.07 -1.84
C VAL A 497 18.57 -7.11 -3.31
N SER A 498 17.73 -6.18 -3.78
CA SER A 498 17.29 -6.13 -5.17
C SER A 498 17.59 -4.80 -5.84
N VAL A 499 18.01 -4.87 -7.10
CA VAL A 499 18.16 -3.73 -8.03
C VAL A 499 17.19 -3.93 -9.19
N ASN A 500 16.27 -3.00 -9.38
CA ASN A 500 15.30 -2.99 -10.47
C ASN A 500 15.43 -1.68 -11.24
N LEU A 501 15.85 -1.75 -12.50
CA LEU A 501 16.17 -0.58 -13.33
C LEU A 501 15.46 -0.68 -14.67
N ALA A 502 14.71 0.36 -15.00
CA ALA A 502 14.20 0.59 -16.35
C ALA A 502 15.16 1.51 -17.10
N PHE A 503 15.49 1.18 -18.34
CA PHE A 503 16.37 1.99 -19.19
C PHE A 503 15.96 1.88 -20.66
N LEU A 504 16.28 2.88 -21.48
CA LEU A 504 15.94 2.88 -22.91
C LEU A 504 17.12 2.37 -23.73
N SER A 505 16.94 1.22 -24.40
CA SER A 505 17.90 0.74 -25.40
C SER A 505 17.81 1.59 -26.66
N VAL A 506 18.96 1.87 -27.28
CA VAL A 506 19.05 2.86 -28.37
C VAL A 506 18.38 2.38 -29.67
N ARG A 507 18.35 1.06 -29.96
CA ARG A 507 17.96 0.57 -31.30
C ARG A 507 17.06 -0.66 -31.37
N GLY A 508 16.39 -1.04 -30.29
CA GLY A 508 15.39 -2.10 -30.32
C GLY A 508 13.99 -1.55 -30.12
N ASP A 509 13.08 -1.74 -31.08
CA ASP A 509 11.63 -1.80 -30.79
C ASP A 509 11.32 -2.96 -29.81
N ILE A 510 12.31 -3.82 -29.55
CA ILE A 510 12.26 -4.97 -28.66
C ILE A 510 12.96 -4.61 -27.34
N PRO A 511 12.23 -4.36 -26.25
CA PRO A 511 12.81 -4.13 -24.93
C PRO A 511 13.59 -5.37 -24.47
N GLN A 512 14.79 -5.15 -23.92
CA GLN A 512 15.61 -6.21 -23.34
C GLN A 512 15.25 -6.40 -21.88
N THR A 513 15.08 -7.65 -21.44
CA THR A 513 14.87 -7.98 -20.03
C THR A 513 16.02 -8.83 -19.53
N ILE A 514 16.78 -8.31 -18.56
CA ILE A 514 17.95 -8.96 -17.96
C ILE A 514 17.59 -9.31 -16.52
N VAL A 515 17.59 -10.60 -16.18
CA VAL A 515 17.17 -11.11 -14.87
C VAL A 515 18.29 -11.93 -14.25
N VAL A 516 18.71 -11.57 -13.03
CA VAL A 516 19.67 -12.30 -12.21
C VAL A 516 19.03 -12.61 -10.86
N SER A 517 18.49 -13.82 -10.70
CA SER A 517 17.86 -14.27 -9.47
C SER A 517 18.11 -15.77 -9.22
N LYS A 518 17.79 -16.25 -8.00
CA LYS A 518 17.94 -17.66 -7.64
C LYS A 518 16.85 -18.47 -8.36
N LEU A 519 17.19 -19.06 -9.51
CA LEU A 519 16.24 -19.87 -10.29
C LEU A 519 15.58 -20.96 -9.41
N LYS A 520 14.27 -20.84 -9.16
CA LYS A 520 13.42 -21.98 -8.81
C LYS A 520 13.05 -22.66 -10.12
N THR A 521 13.79 -23.72 -10.47
CA THR A 521 13.53 -24.71 -11.53
C THR A 521 12.54 -24.33 -12.66
N SER A 522 13.12 -24.19 -13.86
CA SER A 522 12.58 -24.24 -15.23
C SER A 522 12.32 -22.92 -15.98
N SER A 523 12.98 -22.85 -17.16
CA SER A 523 12.65 -22.09 -18.39
C SER A 523 13.22 -20.68 -18.68
N SER A 524 14.35 -20.24 -18.13
CA SER A 524 15.10 -19.15 -18.78
C SER A 524 16.56 -19.52 -18.96
N GLN A 525 16.92 -20.05 -20.14
CA GLN A 525 18.31 -19.93 -20.58
C GLN A 525 18.66 -18.42 -20.60
N PRO A 526 19.87 -18.02 -20.17
CA PRO A 526 20.29 -16.63 -20.27
C PRO A 526 20.08 -16.17 -21.72
N THR A 527 19.39 -15.04 -21.91
CA THR A 527 19.35 -14.38 -23.22
C THR A 527 20.78 -14.12 -23.69
N SER A 528 21.05 -14.11 -25.00
CA SER A 528 22.42 -13.84 -25.49
C SER A 528 22.97 -12.53 -24.92
N MET A 529 22.09 -11.54 -24.68
CA MET A 529 22.42 -10.25 -24.08
C MET A 529 22.83 -10.34 -22.60
N HIS A 530 22.25 -11.24 -21.81
CA HIS A 530 22.66 -11.49 -20.41
C HIS A 530 24.12 -11.96 -20.37
N ALA A 531 24.47 -12.99 -21.16
CA ALA A 531 25.84 -13.50 -21.21
C ALA A 531 26.83 -12.46 -21.76
N GLN A 532 26.39 -11.60 -22.68
CA GLN A 532 27.26 -10.57 -23.28
C GLN A 532 27.50 -9.37 -22.36
N LEU A 533 26.52 -8.97 -21.54
CA LEU A 533 26.65 -7.83 -20.62
C LEU A 533 27.18 -8.22 -19.24
N LEU A 534 26.88 -9.43 -18.77
CA LEU A 534 27.31 -9.91 -17.46
C LEU A 534 28.41 -10.98 -17.49
N GLY A 535 28.75 -11.50 -18.68
CA GLY A 535 29.69 -12.61 -18.85
C GLY A 535 29.12 -13.96 -18.41
N ASP A 536 30.00 -14.93 -18.17
CA ASP A 536 29.66 -16.25 -17.60
C ASP A 536 29.22 -16.17 -16.13
N LYS A 537 29.18 -14.96 -15.54
CA LYS A 537 28.91 -14.72 -14.12
C LYS A 537 27.40 -14.71 -13.83
N GLY A 538 26.80 -15.90 -13.76
CA GLY A 538 25.41 -16.06 -13.32
C GLY A 538 25.18 -15.78 -11.82
N TYR A 539 23.94 -15.95 -11.35
CA TYR A 539 23.52 -15.70 -9.95
C TYR A 539 24.50 -16.25 -8.91
N VAL A 540 24.92 -17.51 -9.04
CA VAL A 540 25.81 -18.18 -8.07
C VAL A 540 27.18 -17.49 -7.97
N GLN A 541 27.71 -16.98 -9.08
CA GLN A 541 29.00 -16.30 -9.08
C GLN A 541 28.88 -14.89 -8.49
N LEU A 542 27.82 -14.16 -8.84
CA LEU A 542 27.56 -12.84 -8.27
C LEU A 542 27.30 -12.93 -6.75
N GLU A 543 26.52 -13.92 -6.31
CA GLU A 543 26.28 -14.22 -4.89
C GLU A 543 27.59 -14.54 -4.17
N ARG A 544 28.44 -15.42 -4.71
CA ARG A 544 29.74 -15.74 -4.09
C ARG A 544 30.68 -14.54 -4.03
N MET A 545 30.75 -13.74 -5.10
CA MET A 545 31.55 -12.52 -5.11
C MET A 545 31.09 -11.56 -4.02
N PHE A 546 29.78 -11.34 -3.95
CA PHE A 546 29.16 -10.49 -2.96
C PHE A 546 29.43 -10.97 -1.53
N MET A 547 29.25 -12.28 -1.25
CA MET A 547 29.48 -12.88 0.06
C MET A 547 30.95 -12.81 0.49
N PHE A 548 31.88 -13.09 -0.42
CA PHE A 548 33.30 -13.05 -0.11
C PHE A 548 33.77 -11.63 0.19
N LEU A 549 33.35 -10.65 -0.63
CA LEU A 549 33.70 -9.26 -0.35
C LEU A 549 33.04 -8.74 0.93
N ALA A 550 31.86 -9.26 1.30
CA ALA A 550 31.24 -8.98 2.60
C ALA A 550 32.03 -9.54 3.81
N THR A 551 33.00 -10.44 3.60
CA THR A 551 33.95 -10.86 4.66
C THR A 551 35.05 -9.84 4.92
N MET A 552 35.24 -8.85 4.05
CA MET A 552 36.31 -7.84 4.12
C MET A 552 36.00 -6.66 5.07
N ARG A 553 35.20 -6.89 6.11
CA ARG A 553 34.77 -5.85 7.05
C ARG A 553 35.83 -5.58 8.11
N VAL A 554 36.48 -4.42 8.02
CA VAL A 554 37.60 -4.03 8.90
C VAL A 554 37.32 -2.72 9.68
N VAL A 555 36.24 -2.02 9.34
CA VAL A 555 35.84 -0.76 9.97
C VAL A 555 35.23 -1.02 11.36
N VAL A 556 35.69 -0.26 12.37
CA VAL A 556 35.24 -0.37 13.76
C VAL A 556 33.99 0.51 13.96
N GLY A 557 32.82 -0.11 14.06
CA GLY A 557 31.56 0.55 14.44
C GLY A 557 31.28 0.42 15.94
N SER A 558 30.55 1.38 16.52
CA SER A 558 30.03 1.27 17.89
C SER A 558 29.05 0.09 17.98
N ASP A 559 28.93 -0.54 19.15
CA ASP A 559 28.05 -1.72 19.43
C ASP A 559 26.54 -1.48 19.18
N LYS A 560 26.14 -0.37 18.57
CA LYS A 560 24.76 -0.06 18.21
C LYS A 560 24.40 -0.80 16.92
N GLU A 561 23.22 -1.41 16.90
CA GLU A 561 22.65 -2.09 15.73
C GLU A 561 22.84 -1.26 14.46
N ARG A 562 23.44 -1.88 13.45
CA ARG A 562 23.85 -1.25 12.19
C ARG A 562 22.66 -0.59 11.50
N THR A 563 22.60 0.74 11.58
CA THR A 563 21.42 1.53 11.22
C THR A 563 21.09 1.57 9.72
N ASN A 564 21.93 1.01 8.82
CA ASN A 564 21.64 1.03 7.38
C ASN A 564 22.25 -0.13 6.56
N LEU A 565 22.16 -1.37 7.06
CA LEU A 565 22.70 -2.55 6.37
C LEU A 565 22.12 -2.75 4.96
N GLU A 566 20.86 -2.36 4.71
CA GLU A 566 20.24 -2.48 3.39
C GLU A 566 20.92 -1.57 2.35
N LEU A 567 21.11 -0.28 2.68
CA LEU A 567 21.77 0.69 1.80
C LEU A 567 23.21 0.29 1.50
N GLN A 568 23.96 -0.15 2.51
CA GLN A 568 25.34 -0.64 2.33
C GLN A 568 25.39 -1.72 1.25
N ASN A 569 24.59 -2.78 1.41
CA ASN A 569 24.58 -3.88 0.47
C ASN A 569 24.09 -3.48 -0.93
N LYS A 570 23.17 -2.52 -1.03
CA LYS A 570 22.66 -2.01 -2.32
C LYS A 570 23.74 -1.20 -3.07
N LEU A 571 24.48 -0.33 -2.40
CA LEU A 571 25.59 0.43 -3.01
C LEU A 571 26.72 -0.49 -3.49
N LEU A 572 27.06 -1.52 -2.71
CA LEU A 572 28.05 -2.53 -3.12
C LEU A 572 27.61 -3.28 -4.36
N LEU A 573 26.35 -3.71 -4.40
CA LEU A 573 25.80 -4.41 -5.56
C LEU A 573 25.83 -3.54 -6.82
N LEU A 574 25.41 -2.27 -6.71
CA LEU A 574 25.47 -1.32 -7.83
C LEU A 574 26.92 -1.11 -8.31
N SER A 575 27.88 -0.91 -7.41
CA SER A 575 29.30 -0.75 -7.76
C SER A 575 29.88 -1.98 -8.47
N ILE A 576 29.54 -3.19 -8.02
CA ILE A 576 29.94 -4.45 -8.67
C ILE A 576 29.33 -4.53 -10.08
N LEU A 577 28.05 -4.21 -10.23
CA LEU A 577 27.36 -4.25 -11.53
C LEU A 577 27.94 -3.24 -12.52
N ILE A 578 28.23 -2.00 -12.07
CA ILE A 578 28.89 -0.97 -12.90
C ILE A 578 30.23 -1.49 -13.42
N ASN A 579 31.08 -2.02 -12.54
CA ASN A 579 32.39 -2.52 -12.92
C ASN A 579 32.32 -3.71 -13.88
N LEU A 580 31.39 -4.62 -13.63
CA LEU A 580 31.22 -5.83 -14.41
C LEU A 580 30.69 -5.52 -15.82
N VAL A 581 29.67 -4.66 -15.93
CA VAL A 581 29.15 -4.18 -17.22
C VAL A 581 30.22 -3.39 -17.98
N MET A 582 30.92 -2.46 -17.30
CA MET A 582 32.01 -1.68 -17.92
C MET A 582 33.10 -2.60 -18.48
N TYR A 583 33.51 -3.62 -17.74
CA TYR A 583 34.54 -4.56 -18.20
C TYR A 583 34.12 -5.35 -19.44
N GLN A 584 32.86 -5.82 -19.49
CA GLN A 584 32.34 -6.54 -20.66
C GLN A 584 32.21 -5.62 -21.89
N LEU A 585 31.78 -4.38 -21.70
CA LEU A 585 31.70 -3.40 -22.78
C LEU A 585 33.08 -3.05 -23.33
N MET A 586 34.10 -2.92 -22.48
CA MET A 586 35.49 -2.70 -22.91
C MET A 586 36.07 -3.83 -23.76
N LYS A 587 35.65 -5.08 -23.53
CA LYS A 587 36.04 -6.22 -24.39
C LYS A 587 35.39 -6.14 -25.77
N LYS A 588 34.23 -5.49 -25.87
CA LYS A 588 33.45 -5.38 -27.09
C LYS A 588 33.95 -4.26 -28.01
N ASP A 589 34.06 -3.04 -27.47
CA ASP A 589 34.66 -1.90 -28.18
C ASP A 589 35.37 -0.95 -27.21
N LYS A 590 36.69 -1.08 -27.14
CA LYS A 590 37.54 -0.28 -26.27
C LYS A 590 37.41 1.22 -26.52
N LYS A 591 37.38 1.68 -27.78
CA LYS A 591 37.45 3.11 -28.10
C LYS A 591 36.17 3.83 -27.71
N SER A 592 35.01 3.28 -28.10
CA SER A 592 33.72 3.86 -27.74
C SER A 592 33.50 3.81 -26.24
N CYS A 593 33.78 2.68 -25.58
CA CYS A 593 33.58 2.59 -24.13
C CYS A 593 34.51 3.53 -23.34
N GLN A 594 35.76 3.74 -23.79
CA GLN A 594 36.67 4.74 -23.22
C GLN A 594 36.11 6.16 -23.32
N ALA A 595 35.66 6.56 -24.50
CA ALA A 595 35.08 7.87 -24.70
C ALA A 595 33.84 8.06 -23.82
N PHE A 596 32.97 7.05 -23.74
CA PHE A 596 31.79 7.08 -22.87
C PHE A 596 32.14 7.21 -21.39
N ALA A 597 33.07 6.39 -20.89
CA ALA A 597 33.51 6.44 -19.50
C ALA A 597 34.13 7.80 -19.13
N ASN A 598 34.90 8.41 -20.03
CA ASN A 598 35.47 9.74 -19.81
C ASN A 598 34.37 10.79 -19.65
N GLN A 599 33.35 10.74 -20.49
CA GLN A 599 32.20 11.63 -20.36
C GLN A 599 31.41 11.36 -19.07
N LEU A 600 31.21 10.09 -18.72
CA LEU A 600 30.53 9.68 -17.48
C LEU A 600 31.23 10.20 -16.22
N VAL A 601 32.56 10.13 -16.19
CA VAL A 601 33.39 10.62 -15.06
C VAL A 601 33.40 12.15 -14.99
N VAL A 602 33.47 12.84 -16.14
CA VAL A 602 33.51 14.31 -16.20
C VAL A 602 32.16 14.93 -15.83
N HIS A 603 31.06 14.38 -16.35
CA HIS A 603 29.73 14.95 -16.18
C HIS A 603 28.99 14.42 -14.95
N GLY A 604 29.46 13.32 -14.33
CA GLY A 604 28.86 12.76 -13.11
C GLY A 604 27.43 12.29 -13.38
N MET A 605 26.45 12.86 -12.66
CA MET A 605 25.03 12.59 -12.91
C MET A 605 24.44 13.39 -14.08
N ASP A 606 25.11 14.48 -14.48
CA ASP A 606 24.52 15.43 -15.41
C ASP A 606 24.60 14.89 -16.83
N VAL A 607 23.44 14.74 -17.46
CA VAL A 607 23.35 14.28 -18.85
C VAL A 607 23.45 15.47 -19.81
N LYS A 608 23.45 16.71 -19.28
CA LYS A 608 23.57 17.93 -20.08
C LYS A 608 25.04 18.35 -20.23
N THR A 609 25.41 18.76 -21.44
CA THR A 609 26.72 19.38 -21.70
C THR A 609 26.80 20.75 -21.01
N ALA A 610 28.03 21.23 -20.73
CA ALA A 610 28.26 22.57 -20.14
C ALA A 610 27.69 23.74 -20.97
N THR A 611 27.32 23.48 -22.23
CA THR A 611 26.72 24.43 -23.18
C THR A 611 25.18 24.39 -23.22
N GLY A 612 24.53 23.53 -22.43
CA GLY A 612 23.09 23.60 -22.12
C GLY A 612 22.12 23.08 -23.19
N SER A 613 22.53 22.88 -24.44
CA SER A 613 21.61 22.57 -25.56
C SER A 613 21.64 21.13 -26.08
N GLU A 614 22.62 20.29 -25.73
CA GLU A 614 22.70 18.89 -26.21
C GLU A 614 23.01 17.92 -25.06
N HIS A 615 22.29 16.80 -25.03
CA HIS A 615 22.59 15.66 -24.17
C HIS A 615 23.80 14.91 -24.73
N TRP A 616 24.93 14.88 -24.01
CA TRP A 616 26.15 14.21 -24.51
C TRP A 616 25.91 12.71 -24.80
N THR A 617 24.95 12.11 -24.11
CA THR A 617 24.54 10.72 -24.29
C THR A 617 23.79 10.48 -25.59
N GLU A 618 22.98 11.42 -26.08
CA GLU A 618 22.22 11.25 -27.32
C GLU A 618 23.14 11.16 -28.53
N ALA A 619 24.14 12.06 -28.60
CA ALA A 619 25.20 12.00 -29.60
C ALA A 619 25.98 10.68 -29.50
N PHE A 620 26.29 10.23 -28.28
CA PHE A 620 27.00 8.97 -28.08
C PHE A 620 26.19 7.77 -28.57
N PHE A 621 24.94 7.68 -28.14
CA PHE A 621 24.02 6.59 -28.47
C PHE A 621 23.70 6.54 -29.96
N ALA A 622 23.49 7.68 -30.62
CA ALA A 622 23.20 7.73 -32.05
C ALA A 622 24.29 7.09 -32.94
N THR A 623 25.54 7.00 -32.44
CA THR A 623 26.67 6.40 -33.16
C THR A 623 26.80 4.88 -32.99
N GLN A 624 25.98 4.25 -32.13
CA GLN A 624 26.15 2.85 -31.74
C GLN A 624 25.22 1.91 -32.53
N ASP A 625 25.79 1.19 -33.49
CA ASP A 625 25.06 0.19 -34.28
C ASP A 625 25.06 -1.22 -33.66
N ASP A 626 25.96 -1.51 -32.71
CA ASP A 626 26.08 -2.83 -32.11
C ASP A 626 25.00 -3.09 -31.03
N PRO A 627 24.31 -4.26 -31.03
CA PRO A 627 23.26 -4.58 -30.05
C PRO A 627 23.71 -4.56 -28.59
N VAL A 628 24.96 -4.94 -28.30
CA VAL A 628 25.53 -4.97 -26.94
C VAL A 628 25.81 -3.56 -26.47
N LEU A 629 26.40 -2.72 -27.32
CA LEU A 629 26.69 -1.32 -26.97
C LEU A 629 25.41 -0.48 -26.85
N SER A 630 24.45 -0.68 -27.77
CA SER A 630 23.15 0.01 -27.77
C SER A 630 22.22 -0.37 -26.62
N THR A 631 22.50 -1.46 -25.90
CA THR A 631 21.80 -1.85 -24.66
C THR A 631 22.66 -1.55 -23.42
N GLY A 632 23.95 -1.89 -23.49
CA GLY A 632 24.86 -1.86 -22.34
C GLY A 632 25.34 -0.48 -21.94
N LEU A 633 25.58 0.45 -22.88
CA LEU A 633 25.95 1.82 -22.52
C LEU A 633 24.80 2.57 -21.82
N PRO A 634 23.53 2.48 -22.28
CA PRO A 634 22.39 2.98 -21.50
C PRO A 634 22.22 2.30 -20.15
N LEU A 635 22.45 0.99 -20.07
CA LEU A 635 22.39 0.27 -18.79
C LEU A 635 23.46 0.76 -17.80
N LEU A 636 24.70 0.95 -18.28
CA LEU A 636 25.81 1.47 -17.49
C LEU A 636 25.49 2.87 -16.94
N LEU A 637 24.89 3.74 -17.77
CA LEU A 637 24.42 5.07 -17.36
C LEU A 637 23.34 4.97 -16.27
N ALA A 638 22.33 4.11 -16.46
CA ALA A 638 21.26 3.92 -15.49
C ALA A 638 21.78 3.42 -14.14
N LEU A 639 22.71 2.45 -14.16
CA LEU A 639 23.39 1.95 -12.95
C LEU A 639 24.18 3.07 -12.26
N TRP A 640 24.92 3.87 -13.02
CA TRP A 640 25.70 5.00 -12.51
C TRP A 640 24.83 6.07 -11.87
N GLN A 641 23.72 6.44 -12.53
CA GLN A 641 22.76 7.42 -12.02
C GLN A 641 22.08 6.94 -10.74
N VAL A 642 21.65 5.68 -10.68
CA VAL A 642 21.02 5.13 -9.46
C VAL A 642 22.02 4.99 -8.31
N PHE A 643 23.29 4.68 -8.60
CA PHE A 643 24.35 4.72 -7.59
C PHE A 643 24.52 6.12 -6.99
N HIS A 644 24.59 7.16 -7.83
CA HIS A 644 24.71 8.53 -7.35
C HIS A 644 23.45 9.00 -6.61
N TYR A 645 22.26 8.66 -7.11
CA TYR A 645 20.99 9.00 -6.46
C TYR A 645 20.93 8.46 -5.02
N HIS A 646 21.31 7.19 -4.80
CA HIS A 646 21.36 6.64 -3.44
C HIS A 646 22.39 7.35 -2.55
N ILE A 647 23.52 7.78 -3.11
CA ILE A 647 24.51 8.56 -2.36
C ILE A 647 23.93 9.92 -1.94
N GLU A 648 23.33 10.66 -2.87
CA GLU A 648 22.80 12.00 -2.59
C GLU A 648 21.60 11.99 -1.63
N GLN A 649 20.70 11.01 -1.78
CA GLN A 649 19.47 10.96 -0.99
C GLN A 649 19.64 10.29 0.37
N GLU A 650 20.52 9.29 0.48
CA GLU A 650 20.55 8.40 1.66
C GLU A 650 21.86 8.45 2.46
N VAL A 651 22.95 9.01 1.92
CA VAL A 651 24.21 9.16 2.67
C VAL A 651 24.26 10.54 3.32
N ALA A 652 24.20 10.60 4.65
CA ALA A 652 24.07 11.88 5.37
C ALA A 652 25.35 12.73 5.41
N ASN A 653 26.55 12.14 5.35
CA ASN A 653 27.81 12.86 5.49
C ASN A 653 28.37 13.29 4.11
N PRO A 654 28.53 14.60 3.82
CA PRO A 654 28.99 15.08 2.52
C PRO A 654 30.42 14.65 2.15
N ILE A 655 31.31 14.49 3.13
CA ILE A 655 32.70 14.06 2.88
C ILE A 655 32.71 12.59 2.43
N LEU A 656 31.85 11.77 3.04
CA LEU A 656 31.67 10.38 2.62
C LEU A 656 30.98 10.30 1.25
N GLN A 657 29.97 11.13 0.96
CA GLN A 657 29.37 11.23 -0.38
C GLN A 657 30.43 11.48 -1.45
N GLN A 658 31.27 12.52 -1.25
CA GLN A 658 32.34 12.87 -2.17
C GLN A 658 33.36 11.72 -2.31
N ALA A 659 33.70 11.05 -1.22
CA ALA A 659 34.62 9.92 -1.24
C ALA A 659 34.06 8.71 -2.02
N LEU A 660 32.78 8.38 -1.87
CA LEU A 660 32.12 7.29 -2.58
C LEU A 660 32.02 7.58 -4.08
N VAL A 661 31.59 8.78 -4.46
CA VAL A 661 31.52 9.20 -5.88
C VAL A 661 32.91 9.19 -6.53
N ALA A 662 33.91 9.78 -5.86
CA ALA A 662 35.28 9.83 -6.37
C ALA A 662 35.88 8.42 -6.53
N GLU A 663 35.61 7.51 -5.58
CA GLU A 663 36.09 6.13 -5.69
C GLU A 663 35.40 5.37 -6.83
N GLN A 664 34.09 5.54 -7.03
CA GLN A 664 33.39 4.91 -8.16
C GLN A 664 33.90 5.43 -9.52
N ALA A 665 34.23 6.72 -9.60
CA ALA A 665 34.87 7.30 -10.78
C ALA A 665 36.27 6.74 -11.02
N ALA A 666 37.09 6.63 -9.98
CA ALA A 666 38.42 6.02 -10.07
C ALA A 666 38.36 4.54 -10.52
N LEU A 667 37.34 3.80 -10.08
CA LEU A 667 37.11 2.43 -10.53
C LEU A 667 36.79 2.35 -12.03
N VAL A 668 35.87 3.18 -12.51
CA VAL A 668 35.54 3.22 -13.94
C VAL A 668 36.74 3.68 -14.78
N ASP A 669 37.47 4.71 -14.33
CA ASP A 669 38.71 5.17 -14.96
C ASP A 669 39.77 4.07 -15.05
N SER A 670 39.96 3.30 -13.96
CA SER A 670 40.92 2.19 -13.92
C SER A 670 40.61 1.07 -14.93
N ILE A 671 39.35 0.95 -15.35
CA ILE A 671 38.93 -0.03 -16.36
C ILE A 671 39.05 0.56 -17.77
N ALA A 672 38.53 1.78 -17.95
CA ALA A 672 38.46 2.49 -19.22
C ALA A 672 39.84 2.93 -19.70
N ASN A 673 40.55 3.72 -18.90
CA ASN A 673 41.82 4.37 -19.27
C ASN A 673 43.04 3.56 -18.83
N TRP A 674 42.86 2.25 -18.66
CA TRP A 674 43.97 1.36 -18.39
C TRP A 674 44.96 1.35 -19.55
N GLN A 675 46.21 1.64 -19.23
CA GLN A 675 47.36 1.55 -20.12
C GLN A 675 48.49 0.90 -19.35
N SER A 676 49.22 0.00 -20.01
CA SER A 676 50.47 -0.52 -19.45
C SER A 676 51.46 0.63 -19.28
N PRO A 677 52.14 0.74 -18.13
CA PRO A 677 53.26 1.65 -17.96
C PRO A 677 54.29 1.46 -19.08
N GLN A 678 54.91 2.56 -19.50
CA GLN A 678 56.03 2.50 -20.41
C GLN A 678 57.27 1.97 -19.70
N ARG A 679 58.20 1.43 -20.49
CA ARG A 679 59.45 0.84 -19.98
C ARG A 679 60.28 1.90 -19.26
N SER A 680 60.47 1.75 -17.95
CA SER A 680 61.49 2.46 -17.18
C SER A 680 62.71 1.57 -16.93
N ASN A 681 63.86 2.20 -16.62
CA ASN A 681 65.02 1.50 -16.07
C ASN A 681 64.82 1.12 -14.59
N ASP A 682 63.84 1.73 -13.92
CA ASP A 682 63.45 1.41 -12.55
C ASP A 682 62.28 0.42 -12.53
N ALA A 683 62.64 -0.85 -12.36
CA ALA A 683 61.72 -1.97 -12.25
C ALA A 683 60.70 -1.81 -11.11
N ALA A 684 61.11 -1.22 -9.98
CA ALA A 684 60.26 -1.05 -8.82
C ALA A 684 59.24 0.07 -9.05
N ALA A 685 59.68 1.20 -9.62
CA ALA A 685 58.78 2.30 -9.96
C ALA A 685 57.73 1.90 -11.00
N SER A 686 58.12 1.21 -12.08
CA SER A 686 57.16 0.75 -13.09
C SER A 686 56.19 -0.30 -12.55
N PHE A 687 56.61 -1.16 -11.61
CA PHE A 687 55.70 -2.09 -10.93
C PHE A 687 54.67 -1.34 -10.08
N VAL A 688 55.09 -0.30 -9.35
CA VAL A 688 54.16 0.52 -8.56
C VAL A 688 53.14 1.22 -9.45
N GLU A 689 53.60 1.87 -10.53
CA GLU A 689 52.72 2.54 -11.50
C GLU A 689 51.71 1.55 -12.13
N TYR A 690 52.14 0.32 -12.45
CA TYR A 690 51.24 -0.71 -12.94
C TYR A 690 50.14 -1.04 -11.91
N MET A 691 50.56 -1.26 -10.67
CA MET A 691 49.69 -1.72 -9.59
C MET A 691 48.70 -0.64 -9.13
N GLU A 692 49.06 0.64 -9.18
CA GLU A 692 48.14 1.74 -8.80
C GLU A 692 46.83 1.70 -9.59
N LYS A 693 46.88 1.40 -10.89
CA LYS A 693 45.69 1.27 -11.73
C LYS A 693 45.13 -0.16 -11.76
N HIS A 694 45.99 -1.17 -11.79
CA HIS A 694 45.55 -2.56 -11.94
C HIS A 694 44.89 -3.12 -10.67
N ALA A 695 45.38 -2.74 -9.49
CA ALA A 695 44.88 -3.24 -8.22
C ALA A 695 43.43 -2.85 -7.93
N LYS A 696 42.96 -1.74 -8.51
CA LYS A 696 41.60 -1.20 -8.33
C LYS A 696 40.47 -2.17 -8.69
N ARG A 697 40.75 -3.22 -9.47
CA ARG A 697 39.78 -4.28 -9.80
C ARG A 697 39.22 -5.02 -8.59
N TRP A 698 39.97 -5.03 -7.49
CA TRP A 698 39.54 -5.65 -6.23
C TRP A 698 38.51 -4.83 -5.43
N GLN A 699 38.30 -3.55 -5.80
CA GLN A 699 37.31 -2.63 -5.23
C GLN A 699 37.29 -2.51 -3.69
N ALA A 700 38.30 -2.99 -2.97
CA ALA A 700 38.25 -3.07 -1.50
C ALA A 700 38.14 -1.68 -0.86
N THR A 701 38.68 -0.64 -1.48
CA THR A 701 38.50 0.74 -1.03
C THR A 701 37.03 1.16 -1.04
N MET A 702 36.28 0.84 -2.09
CA MET A 702 34.84 1.11 -2.16
C MET A 702 34.09 0.38 -1.03
N PHE A 703 34.45 -0.88 -0.77
CA PHE A 703 33.83 -1.68 0.29
C PHE A 703 34.01 -1.05 1.67
N LEU A 704 35.25 -0.65 2.00
CA LEU A 704 35.52 -0.02 3.28
C LEU A 704 34.87 1.38 3.41
N LEU A 705 34.79 2.15 2.31
CA LEU A 705 34.06 3.42 2.31
C LEU A 705 32.56 3.21 2.53
N VAL A 706 31.95 2.18 1.94
CA VAL A 706 30.54 1.85 2.19
C VAL A 706 30.32 1.38 3.64
N ASP A 707 31.26 0.62 4.20
CA ASP A 707 31.21 0.22 5.62
C ASP A 707 31.24 1.42 6.58
N CYS A 708 31.86 2.54 6.19
CA CYS A 708 31.83 3.79 6.96
C CYS A 708 30.42 4.38 7.14
N LEU A 709 29.40 3.91 6.40
CA LEU A 709 27.99 4.27 6.66
C LEU A 709 27.49 3.80 8.04
N ALA A 710 28.16 2.83 8.66
CA ALA A 710 27.85 2.40 10.02
C ALA A 710 28.45 3.32 11.11
N LEU A 711 29.27 4.29 10.73
CA LEU A 711 29.95 5.20 11.66
C LEU A 711 29.09 6.44 11.94
N ASP A 712 29.26 7.01 13.13
CA ASP A 712 28.61 8.28 13.48
C ASP A 712 29.17 9.41 12.59
N ASN A 713 28.31 10.31 12.10
CA ASN A 713 28.71 11.38 11.19
C ASN A 713 29.85 12.27 11.73
N GLN A 714 29.93 12.48 13.04
CA GLN A 714 31.00 13.25 13.69
C GLN A 714 32.37 12.57 13.58
N SER A 715 32.37 11.24 13.44
CA SER A 715 33.55 10.41 13.35
C SER A 715 34.08 10.31 11.91
N LEU A 716 33.39 10.87 10.91
CA LEU A 716 33.80 10.84 9.50
C LEU A 716 34.58 12.11 9.14
N THR A 717 35.87 12.12 9.48
CA THR A 717 36.78 13.23 9.13
C THR A 717 37.60 12.92 7.86
N PRO A 718 38.12 13.93 7.14
CA PRO A 718 38.96 13.70 5.96
C PRO A 718 40.18 12.82 6.24
N ALA A 719 40.83 13.01 7.38
CA ALA A 719 42.00 12.24 7.80
C ALA A 719 41.65 10.75 8.04
N ARG A 720 40.52 10.48 8.70
CA ARG A 720 40.06 9.12 8.94
C ARG A 720 39.63 8.42 7.63
N LEU A 721 38.97 9.13 6.72
CA LEU A 721 38.63 8.59 5.40
C LEU A 721 39.87 8.35 4.52
N ASP A 722 40.91 9.18 4.63
CA ASP A 722 42.18 8.93 3.97
C ASP A 722 42.84 7.64 4.50
N PHE A 723 42.85 7.43 5.82
CA PHE A 723 43.32 6.18 6.42
C PHE A 723 42.54 4.96 5.92
N VAL A 724 41.21 5.05 5.82
CA VAL A 724 40.35 4.00 5.23
C VAL A 724 40.72 3.73 3.77
N LYS A 725 40.97 4.77 2.97
CA LYS A 725 41.42 4.63 1.57
C LYS A 725 42.77 3.94 1.45
N GLN A 726 43.72 4.27 2.32
CA GLN A 726 45.03 3.62 2.33
C GLN A 726 44.93 2.13 2.74
N ALA A 727 44.10 1.80 3.74
CA ALA A 727 43.83 0.41 4.10
C ALA A 727 43.17 -0.36 2.94
N GLY A 728 42.20 0.26 2.24
CA GLY A 728 41.57 -0.32 1.06
C GLY A 728 42.54 -0.59 -0.08
N ARG A 729 43.43 0.37 -0.38
CA ARG A 729 44.50 0.20 -1.37
C ARG A 729 45.44 -0.94 -1.02
N TYR A 730 45.79 -1.10 0.26
CA TYR A 730 46.61 -2.23 0.71
C TYR A 730 45.92 -3.58 0.44
N ILE A 731 44.62 -3.70 0.74
CA ILE A 731 43.84 -4.92 0.42
C ILE A 731 43.79 -5.17 -1.10
N GLU A 732 43.51 -4.12 -1.89
CA GLU A 732 43.49 -4.20 -3.36
C GLU A 732 44.80 -4.76 -3.92
N TRP A 733 45.93 -4.28 -3.41
CA TRP A 733 47.25 -4.74 -3.82
C TRP A 733 47.49 -6.20 -3.46
N GLN A 734 47.26 -6.58 -2.19
CA GLN A 734 47.45 -7.95 -1.73
C GLN A 734 46.55 -8.93 -2.47
N GLY A 735 45.28 -8.55 -2.71
CA GLY A 735 44.33 -9.35 -3.48
C GLY A 735 44.78 -9.55 -4.92
N THR A 736 45.23 -8.49 -5.60
CA THR A 736 45.73 -8.60 -6.98
C THR A 736 46.95 -9.49 -7.09
N VAL A 737 47.93 -9.32 -6.20
CA VAL A 737 49.13 -10.17 -6.18
C VAL A 737 48.76 -11.63 -5.96
N ALA A 738 47.93 -11.93 -4.96
CA ALA A 738 47.51 -13.31 -4.67
C ALA A 738 46.74 -13.94 -5.85
N HIS A 739 45.82 -13.19 -6.45
CA HIS A 739 45.01 -13.64 -7.58
C HIS A 739 45.86 -13.92 -8.84
N ASP A 740 46.70 -12.96 -9.23
CA ASP A 740 47.47 -13.04 -10.48
C ASP A 740 48.59 -14.08 -10.38
N LEU A 741 49.21 -14.23 -9.20
CA LEU A 741 50.21 -15.25 -8.94
C LEU A 741 49.62 -16.65 -9.01
N ALA A 742 48.43 -16.88 -8.44
CA ALA A 742 47.72 -18.17 -8.50
C ALA A 742 47.31 -18.59 -9.92
N ARG A 743 47.44 -17.69 -10.89
CA ARG A 743 47.12 -17.89 -12.31
C ARG A 743 48.34 -17.76 -13.22
N PHE A 744 49.52 -17.48 -12.68
CA PHE A 744 50.67 -17.08 -13.47
C PHE A 744 51.02 -18.07 -14.58
N GLU A 745 51.07 -19.38 -14.27
CA GLU A 745 51.35 -20.43 -15.26
C GLU A 745 50.31 -20.47 -16.38
N ARG A 746 49.01 -20.41 -16.04
CA ARG A 746 47.92 -20.47 -17.02
C ARG A 746 47.86 -19.20 -17.87
N ALA A 747 48.01 -18.03 -17.26
CA ALA A 747 48.00 -16.74 -17.92
C ALA A 747 49.24 -16.51 -18.79
N TYR A 748 50.32 -17.27 -18.60
CA TYR A 748 51.49 -17.20 -19.48
C TYR A 748 51.27 -17.99 -20.78
N VAL A 749 50.55 -19.11 -20.71
CA VAL A 749 50.25 -19.97 -21.87
C VAL A 749 49.14 -19.37 -22.74
N ASP A 750 48.11 -18.79 -22.11
CA ASP A 750 47.06 -18.02 -22.77
C ASP A 750 47.13 -16.57 -22.25
N PRO A 751 47.88 -15.68 -22.94
CA PRO A 751 48.19 -14.36 -22.45
C PRO A 751 46.94 -13.49 -22.31
N GLU A 752 46.35 -13.50 -21.12
CA GLU A 752 45.51 -12.39 -20.68
C GLU A 752 46.42 -11.16 -20.52
N GLU A 753 46.24 -10.17 -21.38
CA GLU A 753 47.05 -8.94 -21.51
C GLU A 753 47.22 -8.13 -20.20
N ARG A 754 46.46 -8.49 -19.16
CA ARG A 754 46.30 -7.75 -17.91
C ARG A 754 46.73 -8.53 -16.65
N ASN A 755 47.49 -9.62 -16.75
CA ASN A 755 48.07 -10.27 -15.55
C ASN A 755 49.41 -9.59 -15.18
N VAL A 756 49.55 -9.13 -13.93
CA VAL A 756 50.75 -8.38 -13.51
C VAL A 756 52.03 -9.23 -13.52
N CYS A 757 51.93 -10.54 -13.22
CA CYS A 757 53.08 -11.44 -13.22
C CYS A 757 53.58 -11.66 -14.66
N VAL A 758 52.66 -11.82 -15.61
CA VAL A 758 52.98 -11.94 -17.05
C VAL A 758 53.60 -10.64 -17.57
N TRP A 759 53.04 -9.49 -17.19
CA TRP A 759 53.61 -8.19 -17.53
C TRP A 759 55.02 -8.01 -16.96
N PHE A 760 55.23 -8.34 -15.68
CA PHE A 760 56.52 -8.24 -15.01
C PHE A 760 57.59 -9.11 -15.69
N LYS A 761 57.25 -10.37 -16.01
CA LYS A 761 58.12 -11.27 -16.81
C LYS A 761 58.43 -10.70 -18.18
N SER A 762 57.43 -10.15 -18.88
CA SER A 762 57.57 -9.72 -20.27
C SER A 762 58.21 -8.33 -20.43
N HIS A 763 58.20 -7.47 -19.41
CA HIS A 763 58.68 -6.09 -19.52
C HIS A 763 59.87 -5.77 -18.62
N VAL A 764 59.97 -6.44 -17.47
CA VAL A 764 60.98 -6.15 -16.44
C VAL A 764 62.03 -7.27 -16.37
N TYR A 765 61.62 -8.53 -16.49
CA TYR A 765 62.48 -9.72 -16.31
C TYR A 765 62.39 -10.71 -17.49
N ARG A 766 62.80 -10.27 -18.69
CA ARG A 766 62.65 -11.04 -19.95
C ARG A 766 63.52 -12.28 -20.04
N ASP A 767 64.80 -12.15 -19.69
CA ASP A 767 65.83 -13.15 -20.00
C ASP A 767 66.02 -14.21 -18.90
N CYS A 768 65.04 -14.38 -18.02
CA CYS A 768 65.05 -15.40 -16.96
C CYS A 768 63.97 -16.48 -17.15
N THR A 769 64.06 -17.56 -16.37
CA THR A 769 63.03 -18.61 -16.30
C THR A 769 61.75 -18.10 -15.62
N MET A 770 60.64 -18.84 -15.76
CA MET A 770 59.38 -18.50 -15.08
C MET A 770 59.52 -18.52 -13.56
N ASP A 771 60.27 -19.49 -13.03
CA ASP A 771 60.50 -19.62 -11.59
C ASP A 771 61.32 -18.44 -11.04
N GLU A 772 62.39 -18.05 -11.73
CA GLU A 772 63.20 -16.90 -11.35
C GLU A 772 62.40 -15.59 -11.36
N ALA A 773 61.53 -15.40 -12.36
CA ALA A 773 60.66 -14.24 -12.41
C ALA A 773 59.59 -14.24 -11.31
N SER A 774 59.02 -15.42 -11.00
CA SER A 774 58.06 -15.58 -9.91
C SER A 774 58.68 -15.26 -8.56
N VAL A 775 59.91 -15.72 -8.31
CA VAL A 775 60.68 -15.41 -7.08
C VAL A 775 60.99 -13.91 -7.00
N ALA A 776 61.46 -13.30 -8.10
CA ALA A 776 61.75 -11.87 -8.15
C ALA A 776 60.50 -11.01 -7.93
N PHE A 777 59.39 -11.37 -8.57
CA PHE A 777 58.09 -10.71 -8.41
C PHE A 777 57.56 -10.84 -6.98
N THR A 778 57.66 -12.03 -6.38
CA THR A 778 57.24 -12.29 -5.01
C THR A 778 58.05 -11.47 -4.02
N LYS A 779 59.37 -11.37 -4.24
CA LYS A 779 60.25 -10.53 -3.41
C LYS A 779 59.85 -9.06 -3.50
N LEU A 780 59.73 -8.52 -4.72
CA LEU A 780 59.35 -7.12 -4.94
C LEU A 780 57.97 -6.80 -4.34
N SER A 781 57.00 -7.71 -4.50
CA SER A 781 55.66 -7.58 -3.94
C SER A 781 55.68 -7.57 -2.41
N LYS A 782 56.49 -8.43 -1.77
CA LYS A 782 56.67 -8.46 -0.31
C LYS A 782 57.35 -7.19 0.21
N ASP A 783 58.39 -6.72 -0.46
CA ASP A 783 59.11 -5.50 -0.07
C ASP A 783 58.16 -4.28 -0.14
N ASN A 784 57.34 -4.18 -1.19
CA ASN A 784 56.34 -3.12 -1.31
C ASN A 784 55.22 -3.24 -0.26
N ALA A 785 54.72 -4.45 -0.02
CA ALA A 785 53.72 -4.71 1.00
C ALA A 785 54.20 -4.31 2.40
N ALA A 786 55.47 -4.60 2.74
CA ALA A 786 56.07 -4.21 4.00
C ALA A 786 56.18 -2.67 4.15
N ALA A 787 56.52 -1.96 3.06
CA ALA A 787 56.54 -0.50 3.04
C ALA A 787 55.14 0.10 3.24
N GLN A 788 54.13 -0.41 2.54
CA GLN A 788 52.74 0.03 2.71
C GLN A 788 52.22 -0.25 4.13
N TRP A 789 52.51 -1.43 4.69
CA TRP A 789 52.15 -1.77 6.06
C TRP A 789 52.80 -0.84 7.08
N SER A 790 54.09 -0.54 6.91
CA SER A 790 54.81 0.40 7.77
C SER A 790 54.19 1.81 7.74
N SER A 791 53.72 2.26 6.56
CA SER A 791 52.98 3.51 6.42
C SER A 791 51.65 3.48 7.19
N LEU A 792 50.88 2.39 7.08
CA LEU A 792 49.64 2.20 7.84
C LEU A 792 49.87 2.16 9.35
N GLU A 793 50.94 1.51 9.82
CA GLU A 793 51.31 1.51 11.23
C GLU A 793 51.70 2.89 11.74
N HIS A 794 52.42 3.67 10.93
CA HIS A 794 52.76 5.06 11.25
C HIS A 794 51.49 5.92 11.37
N LEU A 795 50.59 5.85 10.39
CA LEU A 795 49.33 6.58 10.40
C LEU A 795 48.42 6.19 11.56
N ASN A 796 48.37 4.89 11.89
CA ASN A 796 47.61 4.37 13.02
C ASN A 796 48.16 4.83 14.39
N LYS A 797 49.42 5.28 14.46
CA LYS A 797 50.02 5.90 15.66
C LYS A 797 49.75 7.40 15.74
N THR A 798 49.63 8.09 14.61
CA THR A 798 49.48 9.56 14.55
C THR A 798 48.04 10.06 14.60
N HIS A 799 47.05 9.23 14.26
CA HIS A 799 45.63 9.62 14.31
C HIS A 799 45.01 9.26 15.67
N GLU A 800 44.42 10.25 16.36
CA GLU A 800 43.82 10.10 17.69
C GLU A 800 42.55 9.22 17.72
N GLU A 801 42.02 8.83 16.56
CA GLU A 801 40.74 8.13 16.47
C GLU A 801 40.80 7.01 15.41
N LYS A 802 40.94 5.76 15.87
CA LYS A 802 41.13 4.57 15.02
C LYS A 802 39.82 4.10 14.40
N VAL A 803 39.72 4.17 13.07
CA VAL A 803 38.54 3.71 12.31
C VAL A 803 38.71 2.30 11.73
N VAL A 804 39.95 1.86 11.49
CA VAL A 804 40.28 0.54 10.93
C VAL A 804 41.13 -0.23 11.93
N HIS A 805 40.74 -1.47 12.23
CA HIS A 805 41.52 -2.33 13.13
C HIS A 805 42.62 -3.07 12.35
N LEU A 806 43.90 -2.72 12.56
CA LEU A 806 45.01 -3.33 11.81
C LEU A 806 45.06 -4.86 11.94
N ALA A 807 44.74 -5.45 13.10
CA ALA A 807 44.74 -6.91 13.21
C ALA A 807 43.59 -7.56 12.40
N ALA A 808 42.47 -6.85 12.23
CA ALA A 808 41.38 -7.34 11.38
C ALA A 808 41.76 -7.19 9.90
N LEU A 809 42.47 -6.12 9.54
CA LEU A 809 43.03 -5.92 8.21
C LEU A 809 43.97 -7.07 7.84
N GLU A 810 44.87 -7.42 8.75
CA GLU A 810 45.79 -8.54 8.60
C GLU A 810 45.04 -9.88 8.43
N SER A 811 43.97 -10.10 9.20
CA SER A 811 43.13 -11.30 9.09
C SER A 811 42.42 -11.39 7.73
N VAL A 812 41.92 -10.26 7.21
CA VAL A 812 41.29 -10.21 5.88
C VAL A 812 42.33 -10.55 4.80
N VAL A 813 43.52 -9.95 4.85
CA VAL A 813 44.59 -10.25 3.90
C VAL A 813 45.02 -11.71 3.97
N LYS A 814 45.18 -12.28 5.16
CA LYS A 814 45.45 -13.73 5.33
C LYS A 814 44.38 -14.60 4.68
N THR A 815 43.11 -14.22 4.84
CA THR A 815 41.97 -14.94 4.24
C THR A 815 42.03 -14.90 2.71
N ILE A 816 42.36 -13.74 2.14
CA ILE A 816 42.53 -13.58 0.68
C ILE A 816 43.68 -14.45 0.16
N VAL A 817 44.84 -14.40 0.83
CA VAL A 817 46.01 -15.21 0.43
C VAL A 817 45.70 -16.70 0.54
N LEU A 818 45.04 -17.14 1.61
CA LEU A 818 44.59 -18.53 1.77
C LEU A 818 43.59 -18.96 0.69
N HIS A 819 42.70 -18.06 0.25
CA HIS A 819 41.73 -18.35 -0.80
C HIS A 819 42.40 -18.67 -2.14
N TYR A 820 43.53 -18.02 -2.46
CA TYR A 820 44.25 -18.22 -3.72
C TYR A 820 45.47 -19.16 -3.63
N GLY A 821 45.94 -19.47 -2.41
CA GLY A 821 47.10 -20.32 -2.13
C GLY A 821 46.92 -21.79 -2.54
N ASP A 822 48.02 -22.54 -2.47
CA ASP A 822 48.15 -23.88 -3.07
C ASP A 822 47.41 -25.02 -2.33
N ASP A 823 46.94 -24.82 -1.11
CA ASP A 823 46.21 -25.86 -0.33
C ASP A 823 44.75 -26.08 -0.79
N ALA A 824 44.21 -25.25 -1.70
CA ALA A 824 42.86 -25.41 -2.22
C ALA A 824 42.80 -26.41 -3.40
N SER A 825 42.57 -27.69 -3.07
CA SER A 825 42.47 -28.82 -4.00
C SER A 825 41.63 -28.57 -5.27
N LYS A 826 42.24 -28.86 -6.44
CA LYS A 826 41.71 -29.46 -7.70
C LYS A 826 40.34 -29.04 -8.29
N SER A 827 39.66 -28.02 -7.78
CA SER A 827 38.48 -27.43 -8.40
C SER A 827 38.89 -26.25 -9.26
N ARG A 828 38.26 -26.03 -10.43
CA ARG A 828 38.49 -24.85 -11.30
C ARG A 828 38.63 -23.61 -10.41
N LYS A 829 39.84 -23.05 -10.27
CA LYS A 829 40.10 -21.79 -9.53
C LYS A 829 39.29 -20.68 -10.22
N LEU A 830 38.05 -20.49 -9.79
CA LEU A 830 37.10 -19.53 -10.35
C LEU A 830 37.67 -18.13 -10.13
N SER A 831 37.65 -17.31 -11.19
CA SER A 831 38.09 -15.92 -11.15
C SER A 831 37.12 -15.14 -10.29
N PHE A 832 37.64 -14.37 -9.35
CA PHE A 832 36.90 -13.18 -8.91
C PHE A 832 36.78 -12.19 -10.07
#